data_AF-A0A3B9K577-F1
#
_entry.id   AF-A0A3B9K577-F1
#
_cell.length_a   1.000
_cell.length_b   1.000
_cell.length_c   1.000
_cell.angle_alpha   90.00
_cell.angle_beta   90.00
_cell.angle_gamma   90.00
#
_symmetry.space_group_name_H-M   'P 1'
#
loop_
_entity.id
_entity.type
_entity.pdbx_description
1 polymer ?
#
loop_
_entity_poly.entity_id
_entity_poly.type
_entity_poly.pdbx_seq_one_letter_code
_entity_poly.pdbx_strand_id
1 'polypeptide(L)'
;VAEICDHPCETACIRNRIDGPVAVNLLEKATIDFARRKTPNNFNMPSRGKTVAVIGGGLSGLGCALRLSNNKYEVTLYEASDVLGGQGRTMMDPDAFDAEIKNQFQFEKTQFRTGERITSLKEIRDAYDAVYIATGEGGERFGLAPSDRGAFATEEDGVFMGGGILGRTPVEALADGIRAAVAMEKYLKTGLMNEPVPNTKTRIRMRMEDLEETTPVHPASGDRFTEEEAVAEIARCIRCSCDNCIKACDILRLKAKTPKRIHEEVYITIRPGTLSRDGTWATRLISTCNQCGLCKEVCPQHIDLGGFFADAMKAMHEKGAMPWAFHDFWLRDMEFSTGEASVCRMPEGTEKCTYAFFTGCQLGASDPRYVTESYGWLRNHYPDTALWMTCCGAPAEWAGDVKLHEVYLEKIRKEWDMLGRPTVVFACPSCRKLFDKCLPEIPGVFLTELMAKAPDRIRDEKTQQKFHLFDACAGREHPELAESVRDLLRKEEIDYEEPEYGAKEARCCGYGGHIGIAAPNFTGVVQKERAAESELPYAAYCVNCREAFAGKGHEALHILDLLFDLNDQGREMLTVSKKRDNRRAAKRAVLKEFWNEELPMEERIDLEIGAELEKKMSMRQILNEDMEKVVEYLEKEQRGVLDPETGTITGHLKIGNMTYWAEYIKKPEGGFVLVNGYAHRMNLEGE
;
A
#
# COMPACT_ATOMS: atom_id res chain seq x y z
N VAL A 1 -32.98 -4.37 22.46
CA VAL A 1 -32.64 -4.53 21.02
C VAL A 1 -32.95 -5.95 20.57
N ALA A 2 -32.27 -6.97 21.11
CA ALA A 2 -32.44 -8.38 20.72
C ALA A 2 -33.91 -8.87 20.66
N GLU A 3 -34.77 -8.40 21.55
CA GLU A 3 -36.18 -8.81 21.61
C GLU A 3 -37.16 -7.95 20.79
N ILE A 4 -36.76 -6.74 20.37
CA ILE A 4 -37.67 -5.77 19.72
C ILE A 4 -37.28 -5.45 18.28
N CYS A 5 -36.21 -6.06 17.78
CA CYS A 5 -35.63 -5.77 16.48
C CYS A 5 -36.36 -6.52 15.37
N ASP A 6 -36.77 -5.78 14.34
CA ASP A 6 -37.34 -6.26 13.08
C ASP A 6 -36.25 -6.64 12.05
N HIS A 7 -35.03 -6.90 12.52
CA HIS A 7 -33.88 -7.39 11.76
C HIS A 7 -33.66 -6.74 10.36
N PRO A 8 -33.65 -5.40 10.24
CA PRO A 8 -33.45 -4.73 8.95
C PRO A 8 -32.05 -4.96 8.37
N CYS A 9 -31.07 -5.28 9.22
CA CYS A 9 -29.71 -5.64 8.81
C CYS A 9 -29.66 -6.94 7.99
N GLU A 10 -30.59 -7.88 8.20
CA GLU A 10 -30.64 -9.15 7.47
C GLU A 10 -31.08 -8.93 6.02
N THR A 11 -31.96 -7.96 5.77
CA THR A 11 -32.34 -7.55 4.40
C THR A 11 -31.14 -6.97 3.65
N ALA A 12 -30.30 -6.20 4.34
CA ALA A 12 -29.09 -5.61 3.78
C ALA A 12 -27.89 -6.58 3.74
N CYS A 13 -28.03 -7.80 4.28
CA CYS A 13 -26.93 -8.76 4.34
C CYS A 13 -26.49 -9.15 2.93
N ILE A 14 -25.22 -8.96 2.65
CA ILE A 14 -24.58 -9.31 1.38
C ILE A 14 -24.64 -10.81 1.04
N ARG A 15 -24.74 -11.68 2.05
CA ARG A 15 -24.89 -13.12 1.83
C ARG A 15 -26.24 -13.51 1.23
N ASN A 16 -27.22 -12.61 1.21
CA ASN A 16 -28.47 -12.81 0.44
C ASN A 16 -28.21 -13.09 -1.05
N ARG A 17 -27.03 -12.72 -1.58
CA ARG A 17 -26.62 -12.98 -2.96
C ARG A 17 -25.97 -14.35 -3.17
N ILE A 18 -25.75 -15.11 -2.10
CA ILE A 18 -25.05 -16.40 -2.10
C ILE A 18 -25.99 -17.47 -1.54
N ASP A 19 -26.16 -17.51 -0.22
CA ASP A 19 -26.81 -18.62 0.49
C ASP A 19 -27.79 -18.16 1.58
N GLY A 20 -28.17 -16.89 1.59
CA GLY A 20 -29.10 -16.31 2.56
C GLY A 20 -28.40 -15.49 3.65
N PRO A 21 -29.14 -14.67 4.40
CA PRO A 21 -28.55 -13.74 5.35
C PRO A 21 -27.94 -14.49 6.53
N VAL A 22 -27.07 -13.79 7.24
CA VAL A 22 -26.70 -14.21 8.60
C VAL A 22 -27.83 -13.80 9.52
N ALA A 23 -28.33 -14.73 10.35
CA ALA A 23 -29.43 -14.51 11.30
C ALA A 23 -28.99 -13.63 12.50
N VAL A 24 -28.69 -12.37 12.24
CA VAL A 24 -28.12 -11.41 13.20
C VAL A 24 -29.01 -11.25 14.43
N ASN A 25 -30.34 -11.22 14.29
CA ASN A 25 -31.20 -11.08 15.46
C ASN A 25 -31.11 -12.30 16.40
N LEU A 26 -31.10 -13.51 15.85
CA LEU A 26 -30.95 -14.73 16.64
C LEU A 26 -29.57 -14.81 17.30
N LEU A 27 -28.53 -14.33 16.62
CA LEU A 27 -27.18 -14.21 17.19
C LEU A 27 -27.10 -13.18 18.32
N GLU A 28 -27.82 -12.04 18.21
CA GLU A 28 -27.92 -11.06 19.30
C GLU A 28 -28.63 -11.66 20.52
N LYS A 29 -29.72 -12.42 20.32
CA LYS A 29 -30.42 -13.14 21.39
C LYS A 29 -29.50 -14.14 22.09
N ALA A 30 -28.83 -15.01 21.32
CA ALA A 30 -27.84 -15.96 21.84
C ALA A 30 -26.72 -15.25 22.63
N THR A 31 -26.23 -14.10 22.13
CA THR A 31 -25.21 -13.31 22.84
C THR A 31 -25.70 -12.85 24.20
N ILE A 32 -26.96 -12.43 24.31
CA ILE A 32 -27.56 -12.04 25.59
C ILE A 32 -27.80 -13.25 26.48
N ASP A 33 -28.29 -14.37 25.94
CA ASP A 33 -28.61 -15.58 26.71
C ASP A 33 -27.35 -16.19 27.34
N PHE A 34 -26.28 -16.31 26.56
CA PHE A 34 -25.00 -16.90 26.99
C PHE A 34 -24.01 -15.88 27.59
N ALA A 35 -24.41 -14.61 27.75
CA ALA A 35 -23.55 -13.58 28.35
C ALA A 35 -23.20 -13.94 29.81
N ARG A 36 -21.90 -14.14 30.08
CA ARG A 36 -21.39 -14.38 31.45
C ARG A 36 -21.63 -13.21 32.40
N ARG A 37 -21.77 -11.99 31.87
CA ARG A 37 -21.99 -10.76 32.65
C ARG A 37 -22.96 -9.85 31.91
N LYS A 38 -24.14 -9.61 32.51
CA LYS A 38 -25.17 -8.67 32.03
C LYS A 38 -25.17 -7.34 32.78
N THR A 39 -24.33 -7.20 33.81
CA THR A 39 -24.15 -5.95 34.54
C THR A 39 -23.51 -4.90 33.63
N PRO A 40 -24.11 -3.70 33.49
CA PRO A 40 -23.53 -2.59 32.72
C PRO A 40 -22.16 -2.16 33.26
N ASN A 41 -21.38 -1.51 32.40
CA ASN A 41 -20.12 -0.91 32.82
C ASN A 41 -20.38 0.32 33.69
N ASN A 42 -19.65 0.45 34.79
CA ASN A 42 -19.62 1.68 35.59
C ASN A 42 -18.32 2.44 35.30
N PHE A 43 -18.43 3.62 34.71
CA PHE A 43 -17.29 4.49 34.44
C PHE A 43 -17.18 5.57 35.51
N ASN A 44 -16.04 5.62 36.20
CA ASN A 44 -15.74 6.70 37.15
C ASN A 44 -15.25 7.95 36.38
N MET A 45 -16.20 8.74 35.87
CA MET A 45 -15.96 10.02 35.21
C MET A 45 -16.51 11.18 36.05
N PRO A 46 -15.86 12.37 36.05
CA PRO A 46 -16.39 13.53 36.74
C PRO A 46 -17.68 14.03 36.07
N SER A 47 -18.52 14.72 36.86
CA SER A 47 -19.71 15.41 36.34
C SER A 47 -19.30 16.45 35.28
N ARG A 48 -20.12 16.60 34.25
CA ARG A 48 -19.97 17.63 33.21
C ARG A 48 -20.55 18.98 33.63
N GLY A 49 -21.31 19.04 34.73
CA GLY A 49 -21.92 20.28 35.25
C GLY A 49 -22.97 20.91 34.32
N LYS A 50 -23.57 20.09 33.45
CA LYS A 50 -24.56 20.51 32.44
C LYS A 50 -25.82 19.67 32.58
N THR A 51 -26.96 20.32 32.42
CA THR A 51 -28.30 19.79 32.68
C THR A 51 -29.05 19.53 31.38
N VAL A 52 -29.76 18.40 31.30
CA VAL A 52 -30.52 18.02 30.10
C VAL A 52 -31.92 17.54 30.46
N ALA A 53 -32.92 18.03 29.73
CA ALA A 53 -34.28 17.48 29.78
C ALA A 53 -34.54 16.55 28.59
N VAL A 54 -35.13 15.39 28.85
CA VAL A 54 -35.63 14.46 27.83
C VAL A 54 -37.14 14.36 27.99
N ILE A 55 -37.89 14.71 26.95
CA ILE A 55 -39.36 14.70 26.96
C ILE A 55 -39.85 13.46 26.20
N GLY A 56 -40.35 12.47 26.94
CA GLY A 56 -40.80 11.17 26.44
C GLY A 56 -39.96 10.03 27.01
N GLY A 57 -40.60 9.10 27.72
CA GLY A 57 -40.03 7.91 28.35
C GLY A 57 -40.06 6.65 27.48
N GLY A 58 -40.28 6.78 26.18
CA GLY A 58 -40.17 5.69 25.21
C GLY A 58 -38.72 5.32 24.86
N LEU A 59 -38.54 4.36 23.95
CA LEU A 59 -37.22 3.84 23.55
C LEU A 59 -36.20 4.93 23.15
N SER A 60 -36.65 5.93 22.40
CA SER A 60 -35.79 7.04 21.95
C SER A 60 -35.32 7.91 23.12
N GLY A 61 -36.24 8.33 23.98
CA GLY A 61 -35.89 9.13 25.16
C GLY A 61 -35.02 8.35 26.15
N LEU A 62 -35.35 7.09 26.43
CA LEU A 62 -34.52 6.22 27.29
C LEU A 62 -33.11 6.03 26.73
N GLY A 63 -32.97 5.81 25.41
CA GLY A 63 -31.66 5.70 24.76
C GLY A 63 -30.82 6.98 24.86
N CYS A 64 -31.45 8.14 24.64
CA CYS A 64 -30.81 9.44 24.81
C CYS A 64 -30.38 9.69 26.26
N ALA A 65 -31.31 9.48 27.20
CA ALA A 65 -31.07 9.68 28.63
C ALA A 65 -29.94 8.78 29.14
N LEU A 66 -29.95 7.49 28.82
CA LEU A 66 -28.90 6.57 29.23
C LEU A 66 -27.52 6.99 28.69
N ARG A 67 -27.45 7.39 27.41
CA ARG A 67 -26.19 7.80 26.78
C ARG A 67 -25.62 9.08 27.40
N LEU A 68 -26.47 10.06 27.67
CA LEU A 68 -26.05 11.32 28.32
C LEU A 68 -25.68 11.10 29.80
N SER A 69 -26.43 10.28 30.53
CA SER A 69 -26.10 9.95 31.92
C SER A 69 -24.78 9.19 32.02
N ASN A 70 -24.51 8.23 31.13
CA ASN A 70 -23.22 7.54 31.04
C ASN A 70 -22.05 8.52 30.82
N ASN A 71 -22.28 9.62 30.09
CA ASN A 71 -21.33 10.71 29.87
C ASN A 71 -21.26 11.73 31.02
N LYS A 72 -22.00 11.48 32.12
CA LYS A 72 -22.07 12.23 33.38
C LYS A 72 -22.69 13.63 33.24
N TYR A 73 -23.69 13.75 32.38
CA TYR A 73 -24.63 14.87 32.36
C TYR A 73 -25.76 14.66 33.38
N GLU A 74 -26.35 15.75 33.86
CA GLU A 74 -27.49 15.70 34.79
C GLU A 74 -28.79 15.62 33.98
N VAL A 75 -29.35 14.41 33.88
CA VAL A 75 -30.51 14.14 33.01
C VAL A 75 -31.79 14.04 33.82
N THR A 76 -32.80 14.80 33.42
CA THR A 76 -34.20 14.61 33.85
C THR A 76 -35.03 14.12 32.67
N LEU A 77 -35.68 12.97 32.82
CA LEU A 77 -36.60 12.42 31.84
C LEU A 77 -38.04 12.63 32.31
N TYR A 78 -38.86 13.25 31.46
CA TYR A 78 -40.28 13.48 31.68
C TYR A 78 -41.10 12.49 30.86
N GLU A 79 -42.08 11.84 31.48
CA GLU A 79 -43.00 10.91 30.84
C GLU A 79 -44.44 11.24 31.27
N ALA A 80 -45.34 11.33 30.29
CA ALA A 80 -46.72 11.74 30.53
C ALA A 80 -47.57 10.64 31.19
N SER A 81 -47.20 9.38 31.01
CA SER A 81 -47.81 8.23 31.66
C SER A 81 -47.09 7.86 32.97
N ASP A 82 -47.72 7.04 33.80
CA ASP A 82 -47.14 6.60 35.08
C ASP A 82 -45.99 5.59 34.92
N VAL A 83 -45.76 5.08 33.71
CA VAL A 83 -44.79 4.01 33.41
C VAL A 83 -43.87 4.38 32.24
N LEU A 84 -42.65 3.86 32.28
CA LEU A 84 -41.68 4.03 31.19
C LEU A 84 -41.85 2.96 30.10
N GLY A 85 -41.28 3.23 28.93
CA GLY A 85 -41.05 2.25 27.86
C GLY A 85 -41.89 2.44 26.60
N GLY A 86 -43.03 3.13 26.68
CA GLY A 86 -43.91 3.40 25.53
C GLY A 86 -44.18 2.13 24.71
N GLN A 87 -44.05 2.21 23.38
CA GLN A 87 -44.20 1.05 22.48
C GLN A 87 -43.26 -0.12 22.85
N GLY A 88 -42.04 0.15 23.32
CA GLY A 88 -41.10 -0.91 23.73
C GLY A 88 -41.63 -1.79 24.86
N ARG A 89 -42.38 -1.21 25.80
CA ARG A 89 -43.04 -1.94 26.89
C ARG A 89 -44.11 -2.92 26.37
N THR A 90 -44.77 -2.59 25.26
CA THR A 90 -45.83 -3.44 24.67
C THR A 90 -45.27 -4.60 23.85
N MET A 91 -43.99 -4.56 23.48
CA MET A 91 -43.34 -5.57 22.65
C MET A 91 -42.60 -6.65 23.46
N MET A 92 -42.57 -6.51 24.78
CA MET A 92 -41.86 -7.41 25.69
C MET A 92 -42.68 -7.65 26.95
N ASP A 93 -42.30 -8.65 27.74
CA ASP A 93 -42.82 -8.80 29.10
C ASP A 93 -42.53 -7.52 29.92
N PRO A 94 -43.54 -6.86 30.52
CA PRO A 94 -43.35 -5.59 31.22
C PRO A 94 -42.39 -5.68 32.41
N ASP A 95 -42.40 -6.79 33.15
CA ASP A 95 -41.54 -6.97 34.32
C ASP A 95 -40.07 -7.14 33.89
N ALA A 96 -39.84 -7.91 32.81
CA ALA A 96 -38.53 -8.03 32.19
C ALA A 96 -38.02 -6.69 31.65
N PHE A 97 -38.90 -5.88 31.04
CA PHE A 97 -38.55 -4.55 30.57
C PHE A 97 -38.12 -3.63 31.73
N ASP A 98 -38.91 -3.57 32.81
CA ASP A 98 -38.62 -2.75 33.97
C ASP A 98 -37.33 -3.18 34.68
N ALA A 99 -37.11 -4.50 34.79
CA ALA A 99 -35.87 -5.05 35.32
C ALA A 99 -34.65 -4.62 34.50
N GLU A 100 -34.77 -4.62 33.17
CA GLU A 100 -33.68 -4.21 32.28
C GLU A 100 -33.41 -2.70 32.35
N ILE A 101 -34.45 -1.85 32.37
CA ILE A 101 -34.25 -0.40 32.55
C ILE A 101 -33.60 -0.12 33.90
N LYS A 102 -34.05 -0.76 34.98
CA LYS A 102 -33.42 -0.64 36.30
C LYS A 102 -31.96 -1.07 36.26
N ASN A 103 -31.65 -2.19 35.59
CA ASN A 103 -30.29 -2.69 35.43
C ASN A 103 -29.41 -1.68 34.68
N GLN A 104 -29.86 -1.15 33.53
CA GLN A 104 -29.10 -0.20 32.71
C GLN A 104 -28.78 1.11 33.44
N PHE A 105 -29.70 1.63 34.25
CA PHE A 105 -29.52 2.89 34.97
C PHE A 105 -28.95 2.75 36.39
N GLN A 106 -28.60 1.54 36.85
CA GLN A 106 -28.26 1.30 38.27
C GLN A 106 -27.05 2.11 38.80
N PHE A 107 -26.14 2.54 37.92
CA PHE A 107 -24.97 3.36 38.27
C PHE A 107 -25.11 4.84 37.91
N GLU A 108 -26.26 5.22 37.32
CA GLU A 108 -26.47 6.52 36.73
C GLU A 108 -27.48 7.34 37.54
N LYS A 109 -27.20 8.63 37.72
CA LYS A 109 -28.06 9.56 38.46
C LYS A 109 -29.06 10.24 37.52
N THR A 110 -29.99 9.46 36.98
CA THR A 110 -31.07 9.97 36.12
C THR A 110 -32.33 10.20 36.94
N GLN A 111 -32.96 11.36 36.80
CA GLN A 111 -34.25 11.65 37.43
C GLN A 111 -35.38 11.27 36.48
N PHE A 112 -36.24 10.34 36.88
CA PHE A 112 -37.43 9.99 36.12
C PHE A 112 -38.66 10.67 36.73
N ARG A 113 -39.36 11.47 35.93
CA ARG A 113 -40.60 12.16 36.29
C ARG A 113 -41.75 11.61 35.45
N THR A 114 -42.38 10.55 35.96
CA THR A 114 -43.55 9.91 35.35
C THR A 114 -44.84 10.59 35.82
N GLY A 115 -45.92 10.46 35.04
CA GLY A 115 -47.19 11.16 35.26
C GLY A 115 -47.14 12.67 35.01
N GLU A 116 -46.01 13.18 34.48
CA GLU A 116 -45.78 14.61 34.24
C GLU A 116 -45.82 14.90 32.73
N ARG A 117 -46.98 15.38 32.25
CA ARG A 117 -47.13 15.85 30.86
C ARG A 117 -46.57 17.26 30.72
N ILE A 118 -45.57 17.42 29.86
CA ILE A 118 -45.07 18.75 29.47
C ILE A 118 -46.04 19.41 28.50
N THR A 119 -46.54 20.59 28.86
CA THR A 119 -47.44 21.42 28.05
C THR A 119 -46.76 22.68 27.50
N SER A 120 -45.67 23.13 28.13
CA SER A 120 -44.91 24.33 27.75
C SER A 120 -43.43 23.99 27.57
N LEU A 121 -42.96 23.97 26.31
CA LEU A 121 -41.55 23.76 26.02
C LEU A 121 -40.67 24.90 26.56
N LYS A 122 -41.19 26.12 26.61
CA LYS A 122 -40.47 27.31 27.06
C LYS A 122 -39.95 27.14 28.50
N GLU A 123 -40.77 26.64 29.39
CA GLU A 123 -40.41 26.43 30.80
C GLU A 123 -39.27 25.40 30.94
N ILE A 124 -39.34 24.32 30.15
CA ILE A 124 -38.29 23.29 30.14
C ILE A 124 -37.00 23.84 29.53
N ARG A 125 -37.08 24.58 28.42
CA ARG A 125 -35.89 25.17 27.80
C ARG A 125 -35.19 26.18 28.71
N ASP A 126 -35.95 27.00 29.43
CA ASP A 126 -35.38 28.02 30.31
C ASP A 126 -34.75 27.40 31.58
N ALA A 127 -35.07 26.13 31.91
CA ALA A 127 -34.58 25.40 33.08
C ALA A 127 -33.40 24.46 32.81
N TYR A 128 -33.10 24.12 31.56
CA TYR A 128 -32.08 23.12 31.19
C TYR A 128 -31.14 23.63 30.09
N ASP A 129 -29.89 23.18 30.08
CA ASP A 129 -28.91 23.59 29.05
C ASP A 129 -29.25 23.03 27.66
N ALA A 130 -29.93 21.89 27.57
CA ALA A 130 -30.42 21.30 26.33
C ALA A 130 -31.68 20.45 26.55
N VAL A 131 -32.51 20.31 25.51
CA VAL A 131 -33.77 19.56 25.54
C VAL A 131 -33.82 18.56 24.37
N TYR A 132 -34.27 17.34 24.63
CA TYR A 132 -34.58 16.33 23.61
C TYR A 132 -36.07 15.99 23.60
N ILE A 133 -36.73 16.15 22.46
CA ILE A 133 -38.14 15.82 22.25
C ILE A 133 -38.24 14.43 21.61
N ALA A 134 -38.79 13.49 22.37
CA ALA A 134 -38.96 12.08 22.03
C ALA A 134 -40.36 11.56 22.41
N THR A 135 -41.40 12.39 22.20
CA THR A 135 -42.79 12.16 22.66
C THR A 135 -43.52 11.02 21.96
N GLY A 136 -42.86 10.30 21.05
CA GLY A 136 -43.43 9.15 20.35
C GLY A 136 -44.38 9.53 19.21
N GLU A 137 -44.94 8.51 18.55
CA GLU A 137 -45.89 8.70 17.45
C GLU A 137 -47.17 9.38 17.95
N GLY A 138 -47.62 10.43 17.24
CA GLY A 138 -48.77 11.24 17.65
C GLY A 138 -48.51 12.14 18.88
N GLY A 139 -47.27 12.19 19.38
CA GLY A 139 -46.89 13.03 20.52
C GLY A 139 -46.72 14.52 20.17
N GLU A 140 -46.60 15.34 21.22
CA GLU A 140 -46.44 16.79 21.09
C GLU A 140 -45.09 17.16 20.46
N ARG A 141 -45.14 17.99 19.41
CA ARG A 141 -43.97 18.57 18.72
C ARG A 141 -43.64 19.98 19.18
N PHE A 142 -44.52 20.60 19.98
CA PHE A 142 -44.39 21.98 20.44
C PHE A 142 -44.20 23.01 19.30
N GLY A 143 -44.78 22.73 18.12
CA GLY A 143 -44.63 23.56 16.92
C GLY A 143 -43.28 23.46 16.22
N LEU A 144 -42.40 22.54 16.65
CA LEU A 144 -41.07 22.37 16.08
C LEU A 144 -41.02 21.27 15.02
N ALA A 145 -40.09 21.44 14.08
CA ALA A 145 -39.73 20.46 13.08
C ALA A 145 -38.20 20.24 13.08
N PRO A 146 -37.72 19.10 12.55
CA PRO A 146 -36.30 18.93 12.26
C PRO A 146 -35.78 20.05 11.35
N SER A 147 -34.56 20.48 11.62
CA SER A 147 -33.86 21.53 10.90
C SER A 147 -32.65 20.99 10.15
N ASP A 148 -32.28 21.65 9.06
CA ASP A 148 -31.06 21.35 8.29
C ASP A 148 -29.77 21.85 8.96
N ARG A 149 -29.88 22.50 10.14
CA ARG A 149 -28.74 22.98 10.94
C ARG A 149 -27.78 21.87 11.33
N GLY A 150 -28.28 20.65 11.54
CA GLY A 150 -27.49 19.47 11.89
C GLY A 150 -28.36 18.29 12.34
N ALA A 151 -27.72 17.17 12.64
CA ALA A 151 -28.39 15.94 13.04
C ALA A 151 -29.27 16.17 14.28
N PHE A 152 -30.56 15.81 14.18
CA PHE A 152 -31.58 15.94 15.23
C PHE A 152 -31.86 17.38 15.69
N ALA A 153 -31.26 18.39 15.05
CA ALA A 153 -31.48 19.78 15.41
C ALA A 153 -32.91 20.22 15.06
N THR A 154 -33.40 21.22 15.78
CA THR A 154 -34.61 21.97 15.41
C THR A 154 -34.23 23.42 15.10
N GLU A 155 -35.21 24.24 14.73
CA GLU A 155 -35.00 25.67 14.55
C GLU A 155 -34.69 26.38 15.88
N GLU A 156 -35.10 25.80 17.01
CA GLU A 156 -34.84 26.35 18.35
C GLU A 156 -33.47 25.93 18.89
N ASP A 157 -32.72 26.90 19.41
CA ASP A 157 -31.41 26.66 20.00
C ASP A 157 -31.47 25.75 21.23
N GLY A 158 -30.61 24.74 21.24
CA GLY A 158 -30.53 23.76 22.32
C GLY A 158 -31.67 22.74 22.36
N VAL A 159 -32.58 22.75 21.38
CA VAL A 159 -33.69 21.81 21.29
C VAL A 159 -33.48 20.83 20.14
N PHE A 160 -33.52 19.54 20.47
CA PHE A 160 -33.32 18.42 19.55
C PHE A 160 -34.57 17.54 19.50
N MET A 161 -34.78 16.82 18.41
CA MET A 161 -35.95 15.95 18.22
C MET A 161 -35.59 14.66 17.48
N GLY A 162 -36.19 13.53 17.87
CA GLY A 162 -36.02 12.27 17.16
C GLY A 162 -36.97 11.18 17.65
N GLY A 163 -36.84 9.98 17.07
CA GLY A 163 -37.65 8.83 17.44
C GLY A 163 -39.03 8.77 16.80
N GLY A 164 -39.97 8.09 17.45
CA GLY A 164 -41.30 7.78 16.89
C GLY A 164 -42.12 9.00 16.46
N ILE A 165 -41.83 10.18 17.02
CA ILE A 165 -42.45 11.45 16.60
C ILE A 165 -42.15 11.79 15.13
N LEU A 166 -41.06 11.24 14.57
CA LEU A 166 -40.65 11.37 13.16
C LEU A 166 -41.01 10.14 12.32
N GLY A 167 -41.84 9.23 12.83
CA GLY A 167 -42.27 8.01 12.12
C GLY A 167 -41.23 6.88 12.09
N ARG A 168 -40.29 6.87 13.03
CA ARG A 168 -39.25 5.83 13.16
C ARG A 168 -39.80 4.53 13.73
N THR A 169 -39.25 3.39 13.29
CA THR A 169 -39.52 2.09 13.93
C THR A 169 -38.95 2.05 15.36
N PRO A 170 -39.35 1.09 16.22
CA PRO A 170 -38.84 0.99 17.59
C PRO A 170 -37.30 0.98 17.70
N VAL A 171 -36.62 0.22 16.83
CA VAL A 171 -35.14 0.15 16.82
C VAL A 171 -34.52 1.43 16.25
N GLU A 172 -35.08 1.99 15.19
CA GLU A 172 -34.64 3.28 14.67
C GLU A 172 -34.80 4.39 15.70
N ALA A 173 -35.89 4.37 16.47
CA ALA A 173 -36.17 5.36 17.49
C ALA A 173 -35.15 5.29 18.64
N LEU A 174 -34.81 4.08 19.08
CA LEU A 174 -33.71 3.86 20.05
C LEU A 174 -32.37 4.38 19.48
N ALA A 175 -32.07 4.07 18.22
CA ALA A 175 -30.85 4.53 17.55
C ALA A 175 -30.79 6.07 17.44
N ASP A 176 -31.92 6.71 17.10
CA ASP A 176 -32.07 8.17 17.07
C ASP A 176 -31.76 8.78 18.43
N GLY A 177 -32.27 8.21 19.52
CA GLY A 177 -31.98 8.67 20.88
C GLY A 177 -30.49 8.64 21.22
N ILE A 178 -29.84 7.51 20.94
CA ILE A 178 -28.39 7.34 21.19
C ILE A 178 -27.55 8.31 20.34
N ARG A 179 -27.96 8.57 19.10
CA ARG A 179 -27.25 9.49 18.19
C ARG A 179 -27.53 10.96 18.52
N ALA A 180 -28.75 11.30 18.94
CA ALA A 180 -29.11 12.64 19.40
C ALA A 180 -28.24 13.06 20.59
N ALA A 181 -27.91 12.14 21.50
CA ALA A 181 -26.99 12.41 22.61
C ALA A 181 -25.60 12.89 22.14
N VAL A 182 -25.11 12.43 20.98
CA VAL A 182 -23.83 12.90 20.41
C VAL A 182 -23.95 14.34 19.88
N ALA A 183 -25.05 14.65 19.18
CA ALA A 183 -25.33 16.00 18.69
C ALA A 183 -25.52 16.99 19.86
N MET A 184 -26.24 16.57 20.89
CA MET A 184 -26.44 17.33 22.13
C MET A 184 -25.11 17.56 22.86
N GLU A 185 -24.26 16.54 22.96
CA GLU A 185 -22.95 16.69 23.61
C GLU A 185 -22.05 17.70 22.88
N LYS A 186 -22.08 17.73 21.54
CA LYS A 186 -21.38 18.77 20.77
C LYS A 186 -21.92 20.16 21.07
N TYR A 187 -23.24 20.32 21.10
CA TYR A 187 -23.86 21.59 21.46
C TYR A 187 -23.50 22.03 22.88
N LEU A 188 -23.60 21.14 23.88
CA LEU A 188 -23.24 21.45 25.26
C LEU A 188 -21.77 21.87 25.43
N LYS A 189 -20.87 21.40 24.55
CA LYS A 189 -19.44 21.76 24.56
C LYS A 189 -19.12 23.03 23.77
N THR A 190 -19.86 23.34 22.72
CA THR A 190 -19.45 24.34 21.71
C THR A 190 -20.51 25.43 21.42
N GLY A 191 -21.75 25.24 21.87
CA GLY A 191 -22.91 26.04 21.48
C GLY A 191 -23.40 25.79 20.05
N LEU A 192 -22.75 24.90 19.27
CA LEU A 192 -23.08 24.66 17.87
C LEU A 192 -23.96 23.42 17.70
N MET A 193 -25.05 23.56 16.92
CA MET A 193 -25.98 22.47 16.57
C MET A 193 -25.67 21.83 15.21
N ASN A 194 -24.43 21.95 14.73
CA ASN A 194 -24.02 21.52 13.38
C ASN A 194 -23.42 20.11 13.33
N GLU A 195 -23.96 19.18 14.12
CA GLU A 195 -23.51 17.79 14.03
C GLU A 195 -23.85 17.22 12.65
N PRO A 196 -22.90 16.63 11.89
CA PRO A 196 -23.19 16.14 10.56
C PRO A 196 -24.25 15.04 10.58
N VAL A 197 -25.20 15.11 9.65
CA VAL A 197 -26.18 14.02 9.45
C VAL A 197 -25.42 12.76 9.03
N PRO A 198 -25.57 11.63 9.75
CA PRO A 198 -24.85 10.39 9.42
C PRO A 198 -25.23 9.87 8.03
N ASN A 199 -24.23 9.60 7.19
CA ASN A 199 -24.46 8.88 5.94
C ASN A 199 -24.69 7.40 6.23
N THR A 200 -25.92 6.93 6.03
CA THR A 200 -26.33 5.54 6.30
C THR A 200 -26.05 4.58 5.14
N LYS A 201 -25.68 5.08 3.96
CA LYS A 201 -25.36 4.23 2.80
C LYS A 201 -23.93 3.75 2.87
N THR A 202 -23.75 2.42 2.90
CA THR A 202 -22.42 1.81 2.76
C THR A 202 -21.90 1.99 1.33
N ARG A 203 -20.62 2.30 1.20
CA ARG A 203 -19.87 2.28 -0.08
C ARG A 203 -19.00 1.03 -0.22
N ILE A 204 -19.09 0.11 0.74
CA ILE A 204 -18.36 -1.14 0.71
C ILE A 204 -18.84 -1.96 -0.48
N ARG A 205 -17.91 -2.36 -1.32
CA ARG A 205 -18.10 -3.34 -2.38
C ARG A 205 -17.10 -4.45 -2.13
N MET A 206 -17.57 -5.68 -2.05
CA MET A 206 -16.74 -6.85 -1.82
C MET A 206 -16.77 -7.74 -3.04
N ARG A 207 -15.64 -8.45 -3.26
CA ARG A 207 -15.54 -9.53 -4.23
C ARG A 207 -16.29 -10.72 -3.65
N MET A 208 -17.29 -11.20 -4.38
CA MET A 208 -18.17 -12.29 -3.93
C MET A 208 -17.82 -13.62 -4.60
N GLU A 209 -17.01 -13.56 -5.65
CA GLU A 209 -16.61 -14.65 -6.52
C GLU A 209 -15.79 -15.73 -5.78
N ASP A 210 -15.09 -15.34 -4.70
CA ASP A 210 -14.23 -16.23 -3.91
C ASP A 210 -14.92 -16.76 -2.64
N LEU A 211 -16.23 -16.50 -2.46
CA LEU A 211 -16.96 -16.91 -1.26
C LEU A 211 -17.68 -18.24 -1.46
N GLU A 212 -17.41 -19.18 -0.56
CA GLU A 212 -18.07 -20.48 -0.54
C GLU A 212 -19.51 -20.38 -0.01
N GLU A 213 -20.40 -21.16 -0.63
CA GLU A 213 -21.76 -21.38 -0.15
C GLU A 213 -21.75 -22.25 1.12
N THR A 214 -22.56 -21.86 2.10
CA THR A 214 -22.69 -22.48 3.41
C THR A 214 -24.16 -22.57 3.79
N THR A 215 -24.60 -23.69 4.35
CA THR A 215 -26.02 -23.85 4.69
C THR A 215 -26.38 -22.95 5.88
N PRO A 216 -27.44 -22.12 5.79
CA PRO A 216 -27.95 -21.36 6.94
C PRO A 216 -28.33 -22.26 8.11
N VAL A 217 -27.98 -21.83 9.32
CA VAL A 217 -28.36 -22.55 10.54
C VAL A 217 -29.72 -22.04 10.99
N HIS A 218 -30.64 -22.97 11.24
CA HIS A 218 -31.96 -22.67 11.78
C HIS A 218 -32.08 -23.27 13.18
N PRO A 219 -32.57 -22.51 14.18
CA PRO A 219 -32.67 -23.00 15.54
C PRO A 219 -33.70 -24.13 15.65
N ALA A 220 -33.35 -25.23 16.31
CA ALA A 220 -34.32 -26.30 16.56
C ALA A 220 -35.54 -25.84 17.39
N SER A 221 -35.35 -24.84 18.25
CA SER A 221 -36.40 -24.23 19.08
C SER A 221 -37.34 -23.29 18.31
N GLY A 222 -36.95 -22.86 17.11
CA GLY A 222 -37.65 -21.88 16.29
C GLY A 222 -37.24 -20.42 16.53
N ASP A 223 -36.93 -20.01 17.76
CA ASP A 223 -36.67 -18.59 18.09
C ASP A 223 -35.41 -18.31 18.92
N ARG A 224 -34.64 -19.33 19.30
CA ARG A 224 -33.38 -19.23 20.07
C ARG A 224 -32.34 -20.26 19.61
N PHE A 225 -31.10 -19.81 19.41
CA PHE A 225 -29.99 -20.72 19.12
C PHE A 225 -29.43 -21.39 20.38
N THR A 226 -28.96 -22.63 20.25
CA THR A 226 -27.96 -23.19 21.19
C THR A 226 -26.59 -22.51 20.99
N GLU A 227 -25.65 -22.74 21.91
CA GLU A 227 -24.29 -22.19 21.76
C GLU A 227 -23.61 -22.72 20.48
N GLU A 228 -23.80 -24.01 20.17
CA GLU A 228 -23.25 -24.65 18.97
C GLU A 228 -23.88 -24.08 17.69
N GLU A 229 -25.22 -23.91 17.66
CA GLU A 229 -25.92 -23.32 16.52
C GLU A 229 -25.48 -21.88 16.28
N ALA A 230 -25.33 -21.08 17.34
CA ALA A 230 -24.86 -19.70 17.25
C ALA A 230 -23.41 -19.62 16.72
N VAL A 231 -22.52 -20.51 17.16
CA VAL A 231 -21.14 -20.60 16.67
C VAL A 231 -21.10 -21.01 15.20
N ALA A 232 -21.95 -21.94 14.78
CA ALA A 232 -22.04 -22.35 13.38
C ALA A 232 -22.58 -21.22 12.49
N GLU A 233 -23.61 -20.49 12.94
CA GLU A 233 -24.20 -19.39 12.16
C GLU A 233 -23.26 -18.19 12.07
N ILE A 234 -22.57 -17.80 13.15
CA ILE A 234 -21.62 -16.68 13.12
C ILE A 234 -20.42 -16.98 12.22
N ALA A 235 -20.03 -18.25 12.07
CA ALA A 235 -18.94 -18.64 11.18
C ALA A 235 -19.24 -18.33 9.69
N ARG A 236 -20.52 -18.22 9.32
CA ARG A 236 -20.94 -17.75 7.98
C ARG A 236 -20.69 -16.26 7.80
N CYS A 237 -20.61 -15.47 8.87
CA CYS A 237 -20.44 -14.02 8.79
C CYS A 237 -19.07 -13.63 8.23
N ILE A 238 -19.06 -13.00 7.06
CA ILE A 238 -17.84 -12.49 6.43
C ILE A 238 -17.42 -11.10 6.94
N ARG A 239 -18.00 -10.67 8.07
CA ARG A 239 -17.71 -9.41 8.80
C ARG A 239 -17.83 -8.14 7.95
N CYS A 240 -18.47 -8.21 6.78
CA CYS A 240 -18.58 -7.12 5.80
C CYS A 240 -17.25 -6.37 5.57
N SER A 241 -16.11 -7.06 5.67
CA SER A 241 -14.80 -6.41 5.65
C SER A 241 -14.26 -6.29 4.22
N CYS A 242 -14.25 -5.07 3.68
CA CYS A 242 -13.57 -4.77 2.43
C CYS A 242 -12.05 -4.95 2.57
N ASP A 243 -11.53 -6.12 2.24
CA ASP A 243 -10.15 -6.51 2.50
C ASP A 243 -9.38 -7.01 1.25
N ASN A 244 -9.94 -6.94 0.04
CA ASN A 244 -9.26 -7.35 -1.20
C ASN A 244 -7.86 -6.73 -1.34
N CYS A 245 -7.77 -5.41 -1.14
CA CYS A 245 -6.49 -4.70 -1.19
C CYS A 245 -5.53 -5.15 -0.08
N ILE A 246 -6.05 -5.55 1.08
CA ILE A 246 -5.24 -6.06 2.21
C ILE A 246 -4.70 -7.46 1.88
N LYS A 247 -5.52 -8.34 1.31
CA LYS A 247 -5.11 -9.68 0.87
C LYS A 247 -4.04 -9.61 -0.23
N ALA A 248 -4.21 -8.70 -1.20
CA ALA A 248 -3.31 -8.58 -2.34
C ALA A 248 -2.02 -7.78 -2.06
N CYS A 249 -2.03 -6.80 -1.15
CA CYS A 249 -0.90 -5.92 -0.91
C CYS A 249 -0.19 -6.22 0.42
N ASP A 250 1.07 -6.65 0.33
CA ASP A 250 1.89 -7.01 1.50
C ASP A 250 2.08 -5.85 2.48
N ILE A 251 2.06 -4.60 2.02
CA ILE A 251 2.12 -3.43 2.91
C ILE A 251 0.89 -3.38 3.81
N LEU A 252 -0.30 -3.53 3.21
CA LEU A 252 -1.56 -3.48 3.94
C LEU A 252 -1.69 -4.68 4.89
N ARG A 253 -1.35 -5.89 4.42
CA ARG A 253 -1.36 -7.11 5.21
C ARG A 253 -0.40 -7.04 6.41
N LEU A 254 0.88 -6.79 6.16
CA LEU A 254 1.92 -6.84 7.21
C LEU A 254 1.86 -5.67 8.18
N LYS A 255 1.31 -4.53 7.77
CA LYS A 255 1.07 -3.40 8.68
C LYS A 255 -0.27 -3.49 9.39
N ALA A 256 -1.16 -4.38 8.97
CA ALA A 256 -2.55 -4.47 9.44
C ALA A 256 -3.28 -3.11 9.42
N LYS A 257 -3.09 -2.34 8.33
CA LYS A 257 -3.70 -1.01 8.16
C LYS A 257 -4.64 -0.99 6.98
N THR A 258 -5.78 -0.30 7.14
CA THR A 258 -6.70 -0.02 6.04
C THR A 258 -6.22 1.18 5.22
N PRO A 259 -6.67 1.32 3.96
CA PRO A 259 -6.38 2.51 3.15
C PRO A 259 -6.71 3.84 3.86
N LYS A 260 -7.83 3.90 4.60
CA LYS A 260 -8.22 5.08 5.39
C LYS A 260 -7.19 5.41 6.46
N ARG A 261 -6.70 4.40 7.19
CA ARG A 261 -5.71 4.62 8.24
C ARG A 261 -4.37 5.09 7.67
N ILE A 262 -3.95 4.51 6.54
CA ILE A 262 -2.75 4.96 5.83
C ILE A 262 -2.91 6.42 5.38
N HIS A 263 -4.05 6.76 4.79
CA HIS A 263 -4.33 8.14 4.37
C HIS A 263 -4.19 9.11 5.54
N GLU A 264 -4.78 8.84 6.71
CA GLU A 264 -4.67 9.72 7.88
C GLU A 264 -3.21 9.93 8.32
N GLU A 265 -2.41 8.87 8.40
CA GLU A 265 -1.00 8.94 8.82
C GLU A 265 -0.12 9.67 7.80
N VAL A 266 -0.31 9.39 6.51
CA VAL A 266 0.40 10.07 5.43
C VAL A 266 -0.02 11.53 5.36
N TYR A 267 -1.32 11.83 5.49
CA TYR A 267 -1.85 13.19 5.46
C TYR A 267 -1.23 14.06 6.56
N ILE A 268 -1.15 13.54 7.79
CA ILE A 268 -0.49 14.24 8.92
C ILE A 268 1.00 14.45 8.63
N THR A 269 1.67 13.50 7.98
CA THR A 269 3.09 13.60 7.62
C THR A 269 3.33 14.67 6.55
N ILE A 270 2.50 14.73 5.51
CA ILE A 270 2.63 15.73 4.44
C ILE A 270 2.08 17.10 4.86
N ARG A 271 1.18 17.19 5.84
CA ARG A 271 0.57 18.43 6.33
C ARG A 271 0.54 18.42 7.87
N PRO A 272 1.69 18.61 8.54
CA PRO A 272 1.74 18.59 9.99
C PRO A 272 0.87 19.71 10.57
N GLY A 273 0.02 19.37 11.52
CA GLY A 273 -0.77 20.35 12.28
C GLY A 273 0.12 21.18 13.21
N THR A 274 -0.32 22.38 13.57
CA THR A 274 0.44 23.35 14.39
C THR A 274 0.74 22.89 15.82
N LEU A 275 0.07 21.86 16.32
CA LEU A 275 0.16 21.40 17.73
C LEU A 275 1.27 20.38 18.00
N SER A 276 1.85 19.75 16.97
CA SER A 276 2.99 18.84 17.13
C SER A 276 4.07 19.18 16.10
N ARG A 277 5.19 19.72 16.57
CA ARG A 277 6.41 19.91 15.75
C ARG A 277 6.74 18.60 15.02
N ASP A 278 6.98 18.70 13.71
CA ASP A 278 7.62 17.72 12.83
C ASP A 278 7.12 16.26 12.95
N GLY A 279 5.81 16.07 12.82
CA GLY A 279 5.17 14.74 12.79
C GLY A 279 5.52 13.91 11.54
N THR A 280 6.75 13.39 11.45
CA THR A 280 7.22 12.51 10.37
C THR A 280 6.84 11.03 10.59
N TRP A 281 5.56 10.77 10.89
CA TRP A 281 5.10 9.46 11.36
C TRP A 281 5.07 8.41 10.24
N ALA A 282 4.83 8.84 9.00
CA ALA A 282 4.67 7.96 7.85
C ALA A 282 5.84 8.03 6.86
N THR A 283 6.92 8.79 7.11
CA THR A 283 8.01 8.97 6.11
C THR A 283 8.55 7.64 5.59
N ARG A 284 8.85 6.69 6.49
CA ARG A 284 9.31 5.35 6.09
C ARG A 284 8.19 4.51 5.45
N LEU A 285 6.94 4.67 5.88
CA LEU A 285 5.79 3.98 5.28
C LEU A 285 5.60 4.42 3.82
N ILE A 286 5.71 5.72 3.54
CA ILE A 286 5.62 6.30 2.21
C ILE A 286 6.66 5.64 1.28
N SER A 287 7.90 5.51 1.75
CA SER A 287 9.00 4.88 0.99
C SER A 287 9.01 3.34 1.03
N THR A 288 7.98 2.68 1.60
CA THR A 288 7.88 1.20 1.58
C THR A 288 7.12 0.70 0.35
N CYS A 289 6.43 1.57 -0.39
CA CYS A 289 5.64 1.21 -1.56
C CYS A 289 6.46 1.21 -2.87
N ASN A 290 6.45 0.09 -3.59
CA ASN A 290 7.00 -0.01 -4.95
C ASN A 290 6.03 0.54 -6.03
N GLN A 291 4.92 1.18 -5.64
CA GLN A 291 3.96 1.78 -6.59
C GLN A 291 3.49 0.78 -7.68
N CYS A 292 3.33 -0.50 -7.31
CA CYS A 292 3.05 -1.54 -8.29
C CYS A 292 1.66 -1.36 -8.92
N GLY A 293 0.69 -0.81 -8.17
CA GLY A 293 -0.68 -0.56 -8.61
C GLY A 293 -1.69 -1.67 -8.27
N LEU A 294 -1.25 -2.79 -7.66
CA LEU A 294 -2.12 -3.96 -7.45
C LEU A 294 -3.35 -3.62 -6.60
N CYS A 295 -3.15 -2.80 -5.56
CA CYS A 295 -4.23 -2.34 -4.70
C CYS A 295 -5.35 -1.60 -5.46
N LYS A 296 -5.03 -0.90 -6.55
CA LYS A 296 -6.01 -0.20 -7.40
C LYS A 296 -6.80 -1.22 -8.21
N GLU A 297 -6.10 -2.20 -8.79
CA GLU A 297 -6.69 -3.22 -9.65
C GLU A 297 -7.70 -4.08 -8.89
N VAL A 298 -7.31 -4.61 -7.72
CA VAL A 298 -8.18 -5.51 -6.94
C VAL A 298 -9.26 -4.78 -6.14
N CYS A 299 -9.21 -3.45 -6.08
CA CYS A 299 -10.18 -2.65 -5.33
C CYS A 299 -11.41 -2.37 -6.19
N PRO A 300 -12.62 -2.79 -5.79
CA PRO A 300 -13.85 -2.49 -6.56
C PRO A 300 -14.24 -1.01 -6.59
N GLN A 301 -13.49 -0.16 -5.88
CA GLN A 301 -13.63 1.31 -5.87
C GLN A 301 -12.39 1.99 -6.46
N HIS A 302 -11.44 1.23 -7.01
CA HIS A 302 -10.21 1.71 -7.64
C HIS A 302 -9.38 2.66 -6.75
N ILE A 303 -9.30 2.36 -5.44
CA ILE A 303 -8.46 3.13 -4.51
C ILE A 303 -6.99 2.88 -4.85
N ASP A 304 -6.33 3.91 -5.38
CA ASP A 304 -4.92 3.85 -5.77
C ASP A 304 -3.99 4.34 -4.67
N LEU A 305 -3.59 3.42 -3.79
CA LEU A 305 -2.57 3.73 -2.78
C LEU A 305 -1.18 3.92 -3.38
N GLY A 306 -0.87 3.28 -4.51
CA GLY A 306 0.42 3.42 -5.17
C GLY A 306 0.64 4.85 -5.67
N GLY A 307 -0.36 5.39 -6.38
CA GLY A 307 -0.40 6.78 -6.81
C GLY A 307 -0.39 7.75 -5.61
N PHE A 308 -1.20 7.48 -4.58
CA PHE A 308 -1.20 8.30 -3.37
C PHE A 308 0.16 8.37 -2.66
N PHE A 309 0.89 7.26 -2.57
CA PHE A 309 2.25 7.27 -2.02
C PHE A 309 3.24 8.01 -2.93
N ALA A 310 3.10 7.91 -4.25
CA ALA A 310 3.92 8.67 -5.20
C ALA A 310 3.73 10.19 -5.01
N ASP A 311 2.48 10.64 -4.90
CA ASP A 311 2.16 12.05 -4.65
C ASP A 311 2.66 12.52 -3.28
N ALA A 312 2.56 11.67 -2.26
CA ALA A 312 3.13 11.95 -0.95
C ALA A 312 4.66 12.07 -0.99
N MET A 313 5.35 11.24 -1.79
CA MET A 313 6.81 11.35 -1.98
C MET A 313 7.19 12.68 -2.64
N LYS A 314 6.47 13.08 -3.70
CA LYS A 314 6.67 14.38 -4.36
C LYS A 314 6.49 15.54 -3.38
N ALA A 315 5.39 15.55 -2.62
CA ALA A 315 5.11 16.58 -1.63
C ALA A 315 6.16 16.66 -0.51
N MET A 316 6.73 15.52 -0.10
CA MET A 316 7.80 15.48 0.90
C MET A 316 9.16 15.92 0.32
N HIS A 317 9.45 15.58 -0.93
CA HIS A 317 10.66 15.99 -1.63
C HIS A 317 10.67 17.51 -1.85
N GLU A 318 9.58 18.09 -2.35
CA GLU A 318 9.42 19.54 -2.56
C GLU A 318 9.66 20.36 -1.28
N LYS A 319 9.36 19.78 -0.11
CA LYS A 319 9.56 20.40 1.21
C LYS A 319 10.96 20.20 1.78
N GLY A 320 11.82 19.44 1.11
CA GLY A 320 13.12 19.02 1.65
C GLY A 320 13.02 18.07 2.85
N ALA A 321 11.86 17.44 3.07
CA ALA A 321 11.59 16.55 4.21
C ALA A 321 11.78 15.07 3.87
N MET A 322 11.92 14.72 2.59
CA MET A 322 12.22 13.36 2.14
C MET A 322 13.67 12.98 2.49
N PRO A 323 13.93 11.86 3.20
CA PRO A 323 15.29 11.42 3.49
C PRO A 323 16.05 11.04 2.22
N TRP A 324 16.97 11.90 1.78
CA TRP A 324 17.79 11.71 0.58
C TRP A 324 18.47 10.32 0.53
N ALA A 325 18.89 9.82 1.70
CA ALA A 325 19.61 8.57 1.81
C ALA A 325 18.77 7.30 1.57
N PHE A 326 17.46 7.41 1.31
CA PHE A 326 16.68 6.31 0.75
C PHE A 326 16.85 6.17 -0.78
N HIS A 327 17.35 7.21 -1.44
CA HIS A 327 17.34 7.32 -2.89
C HIS A 327 18.73 7.59 -3.50
N ASP A 328 19.66 8.16 -2.72
CA ASP A 328 20.99 8.60 -3.14
C ASP A 328 21.74 7.60 -4.04
N PHE A 329 21.87 6.34 -3.59
CA PHE A 329 22.56 5.30 -4.36
C PHE A 329 21.93 5.11 -5.75
N TRP A 330 20.61 5.00 -5.82
CA TRP A 330 19.90 4.74 -7.08
C TRP A 330 19.91 5.95 -8.01
N LEU A 331 19.94 7.18 -7.47
CA LEU A 331 20.08 8.40 -8.26
C LEU A 331 21.47 8.51 -8.88
N ARG A 332 22.53 8.22 -8.10
CA ARG A 332 23.91 8.13 -8.61
C ARG A 332 24.08 7.01 -9.65
N ASP A 333 23.42 5.88 -9.43
CA ASP A 333 23.49 4.75 -10.37
C ASP A 333 22.72 5.03 -11.67
N MET A 334 21.62 5.79 -11.59
CA MET A 334 20.91 6.33 -12.74
C MET A 334 21.77 7.33 -13.52
N GLU A 335 22.43 8.27 -12.84
CA GLU A 335 23.35 9.23 -13.47
C GLU A 335 24.46 8.51 -14.24
N PHE A 336 25.10 7.51 -13.63
CA PHE A 336 26.07 6.68 -14.33
C PHE A 336 25.49 5.95 -15.56
N SER A 337 24.29 5.39 -15.44
CA SER A 337 23.63 4.64 -16.52
C SER A 337 23.19 5.52 -17.69
N THR A 338 22.96 6.81 -17.43
CA THR A 338 22.57 7.79 -18.43
C THR A 338 23.76 8.57 -18.97
N GLY A 339 24.90 8.56 -18.28
CA GLY A 339 26.16 9.17 -18.70
C GLY A 339 27.12 8.12 -19.23
N GLU A 340 28.09 7.75 -18.40
CA GLU A 340 29.26 6.93 -18.73
C GLU A 340 28.91 5.60 -19.42
N ALA A 341 27.90 4.89 -18.92
CA ALA A 341 27.50 3.59 -19.47
C ALA A 341 26.45 3.68 -20.60
N SER A 342 26.05 4.89 -21.01
CA SER A 342 25.02 5.07 -22.04
C SER A 342 25.57 4.91 -23.46
N VAL A 343 24.70 4.45 -24.37
CA VAL A 343 24.90 4.38 -25.83
C VAL A 343 23.57 4.71 -26.51
N CYS A 344 23.54 5.69 -27.39
CA CYS A 344 22.39 6.00 -28.24
C CYS A 344 22.90 6.23 -29.66
N ARG A 345 22.81 5.20 -30.52
CA ARG A 345 23.39 5.23 -31.88
C ARG A 345 22.50 4.57 -32.91
N MET A 346 22.50 5.14 -34.12
CA MET A 346 21.92 4.55 -35.32
C MET A 346 22.94 3.64 -36.02
N PRO A 347 22.50 2.64 -36.79
CA PRO A 347 23.38 1.93 -37.69
C PRO A 347 24.04 2.87 -38.72
N GLU A 348 25.24 2.53 -39.18
CA GLU A 348 25.94 3.33 -40.19
C GLU A 348 25.12 3.45 -41.49
N GLY A 349 25.12 4.65 -42.09
CA GLY A 349 24.39 4.91 -43.33
C GLY A 349 22.86 5.01 -43.19
N THR A 350 22.32 5.01 -41.97
CA THR A 350 20.88 5.15 -41.70
C THR A 350 20.52 6.60 -41.37
N GLU A 351 19.58 7.20 -42.12
CA GLU A 351 19.08 8.55 -41.84
C GLU A 351 17.88 8.55 -40.87
N LYS A 352 17.10 7.47 -40.86
CA LYS A 352 15.94 7.29 -39.98
C LYS A 352 15.77 5.82 -39.63
N CYS A 353 15.55 5.54 -38.35
CA CYS A 353 15.30 4.19 -37.85
C CYS A 353 13.80 3.88 -37.79
N THR A 354 13.41 2.66 -38.15
CA THR A 354 12.05 2.15 -37.87
C THR A 354 11.87 1.87 -36.38
N TYR A 355 12.88 1.22 -35.78
CA TYR A 355 12.88 0.84 -34.37
C TYR A 355 14.07 1.42 -33.61
N ALA A 356 13.90 1.65 -32.31
CA ALA A 356 15.00 1.87 -31.38
C ALA A 356 14.90 0.88 -30.22
N PHE A 357 15.93 0.06 -30.05
CA PHE A 357 15.98 -0.92 -28.98
C PHE A 357 16.36 -0.24 -27.66
N PHE A 358 15.36 -0.03 -26.80
CA PHE A 358 15.53 0.56 -25.49
C PHE A 358 15.76 -0.54 -24.45
N THR A 359 17.03 -0.77 -24.13
CA THR A 359 17.45 -1.87 -23.24
C THR A 359 17.21 -1.55 -21.77
N GLY A 360 17.13 -0.26 -21.42
CA GLY A 360 17.12 0.19 -20.03
C GLY A 360 18.48 -0.01 -19.34
N CYS A 361 18.55 0.30 -18.05
CA CYS A 361 19.80 0.18 -17.28
C CYS A 361 20.05 -1.24 -16.75
N GLN A 362 19.00 -2.01 -16.44
CA GLN A 362 19.15 -3.29 -15.72
C GLN A 362 19.46 -4.48 -16.62
N LEU A 363 19.10 -4.43 -17.91
CA LEU A 363 19.30 -5.55 -18.84
C LEU A 363 20.79 -5.91 -18.96
N GLY A 364 21.60 -4.95 -19.41
CA GLY A 364 23.05 -5.10 -19.47
C GLY A 364 23.73 -5.18 -18.11
N ALA A 365 23.07 -4.71 -17.03
CA ALA A 365 23.60 -4.86 -15.67
C ALA A 365 23.52 -6.32 -15.18
N SER A 366 22.45 -7.03 -15.52
CA SER A 366 22.31 -8.44 -15.17
C SER A 366 23.22 -9.31 -16.03
N ASP A 367 23.22 -9.12 -17.34
CA ASP A 367 24.13 -9.82 -18.25
C ASP A 367 24.38 -8.95 -19.50
N PRO A 368 25.64 -8.60 -19.83
CA PRO A 368 25.95 -7.86 -21.05
C PRO A 368 25.38 -8.52 -22.32
N ARG A 369 25.32 -9.85 -22.34
CA ARG A 369 24.87 -10.63 -23.50
C ARG A 369 23.39 -10.43 -23.78
N TYR A 370 22.57 -10.11 -22.78
CA TYR A 370 21.17 -9.77 -23.04
C TYR A 370 21.01 -8.59 -23.99
N VAL A 371 21.96 -7.66 -23.98
CA VAL A 371 21.97 -6.52 -24.89
C VAL A 371 22.47 -6.95 -26.26
N THR A 372 23.63 -7.61 -26.34
CA THR A 372 24.24 -7.99 -27.63
C THR A 372 23.38 -8.98 -28.40
N GLU A 373 22.91 -10.06 -27.78
CA GLU A 373 22.09 -11.08 -28.46
C GLU A 373 20.74 -10.53 -28.91
N SER A 374 20.05 -9.79 -28.04
CA SER A 374 18.76 -9.19 -28.40
C SER A 374 18.90 -8.15 -29.50
N TYR A 375 19.95 -7.33 -29.44
CA TYR A 375 20.20 -6.32 -30.47
C TYR A 375 20.65 -6.97 -31.79
N GLY A 376 21.49 -8.00 -31.75
CA GLY A 376 21.88 -8.81 -32.91
C GLY A 376 20.66 -9.45 -33.57
N TRP A 377 19.78 -10.06 -32.77
CA TRP A 377 18.51 -10.60 -33.26
C TRP A 377 17.65 -9.52 -33.94
N LEU A 378 17.49 -8.36 -33.32
CA LEU A 378 16.76 -7.22 -33.91
C LEU A 378 17.43 -6.72 -35.18
N ARG A 379 18.76 -6.61 -35.23
CA ARG A 379 19.51 -6.15 -36.41
C ARG A 379 19.40 -7.12 -37.58
N ASN A 380 19.24 -8.41 -37.32
CA ASN A 380 19.03 -9.43 -38.35
C ASN A 380 17.62 -9.33 -38.98
N HIS A 381 16.59 -9.02 -38.19
CA HIS A 381 15.19 -8.95 -38.66
C HIS A 381 14.78 -7.54 -39.12
N TYR A 382 15.34 -6.51 -38.48
CA TYR A 382 15.04 -5.09 -38.69
C TYR A 382 16.36 -4.32 -38.81
N PRO A 383 16.99 -4.30 -40.00
CA PRO A 383 18.36 -3.84 -40.16
C PRO A 383 18.63 -2.35 -39.90
N ASP A 384 17.59 -1.55 -39.77
CA ASP A 384 17.66 -0.12 -39.48
C ASP A 384 17.40 0.20 -37.99
N THR A 385 17.37 -0.81 -37.12
CA THR A 385 17.11 -0.64 -35.68
C THR A 385 18.27 0.08 -34.99
N ALA A 386 18.00 1.20 -34.31
CA ALA A 386 18.95 1.88 -33.45
C ALA A 386 19.14 1.15 -32.11
N LEU A 387 20.32 1.32 -31.51
CA LEU A 387 20.56 0.92 -30.12
C LEU A 387 20.37 2.12 -29.20
N TRP A 388 19.57 1.93 -28.15
CA TRP A 388 19.30 2.96 -27.15
C TRP A 388 19.44 2.41 -25.73
N MET A 389 20.69 2.31 -25.28
CA MET A 389 21.06 1.86 -23.96
C MET A 389 21.25 3.05 -23.01
N THR A 390 20.26 3.30 -22.17
CA THR A 390 20.26 4.36 -21.14
C THR A 390 19.26 4.00 -20.02
N CYS A 391 19.24 4.76 -18.93
CA CYS A 391 18.18 4.61 -17.92
C CYS A 391 16.90 5.35 -18.34
N CYS A 392 15.74 4.77 -18.05
CA CYS A 392 14.45 5.40 -18.32
C CYS A 392 14.13 6.59 -17.39
N GLY A 393 14.83 6.75 -16.27
CA GLY A 393 14.56 7.80 -15.27
C GLY A 393 13.70 7.35 -14.09
N ALA A 394 13.30 6.07 -14.03
CA ALA A 394 12.48 5.52 -12.95
C ALA A 394 12.99 5.84 -11.52
N PRO A 395 14.32 5.83 -11.24
CA PRO A 395 14.81 6.22 -9.93
C PRO A 395 14.43 7.65 -9.50
N ALA A 396 14.48 8.64 -10.40
CA ALA A 396 14.08 10.01 -10.07
C ALA A 396 12.57 10.10 -9.77
N GLU A 397 11.74 9.43 -10.58
CA GLU A 397 10.28 9.34 -10.34
C GLU A 397 9.97 8.67 -9.00
N TRP A 398 10.64 7.57 -8.67
CA TRP A 398 10.45 6.86 -7.41
C TRP A 398 10.94 7.65 -6.20
N ALA A 399 11.93 8.53 -6.37
CA ALA A 399 12.39 9.44 -5.33
C ALA A 399 11.46 10.65 -5.10
N GLY A 400 10.47 10.85 -5.98
CA GLY A 400 9.63 12.05 -5.99
C GLY A 400 10.37 13.33 -6.40
N ASP A 401 11.56 13.19 -7.01
CA ASP A 401 12.36 14.32 -7.47
C ASP A 401 11.91 14.74 -8.88
N VAL A 402 10.83 15.53 -8.92
CA VAL A 402 10.19 15.96 -10.16
C VAL A 402 11.16 16.76 -11.04
N LYS A 403 11.99 17.62 -10.45
CA LYS A 403 12.92 18.47 -11.20
C LYS A 403 14.01 17.64 -11.88
N LEU A 404 14.62 16.71 -11.14
CA LEU A 404 15.61 15.83 -11.72
C LEU A 404 14.99 14.92 -12.79
N HIS A 405 13.78 14.41 -12.54
CA HIS A 405 13.10 13.54 -13.48
C HIS A 405 12.84 14.24 -14.83
N GLU A 406 12.33 15.48 -14.82
CA GLU A 406 12.08 16.26 -16.05
C GLU A 406 13.35 16.46 -16.90
N VAL A 407 14.51 16.71 -16.27
CA VAL A 407 15.79 16.84 -16.99
C VAL A 407 16.11 15.57 -17.79
N TYR A 408 15.83 14.39 -17.23
CA TYR A 408 16.04 13.12 -17.92
C TYR A 408 14.99 12.86 -19.00
N LEU A 409 13.72 13.23 -18.78
CA LEU A 409 12.67 13.11 -19.79
C LEU A 409 12.99 13.97 -21.02
N GLU A 410 13.47 15.20 -20.82
CA GLU A 410 13.93 16.06 -21.92
C GLU A 410 15.11 15.45 -22.68
N LYS A 411 16.06 14.81 -21.98
CA LYS A 411 17.17 14.10 -22.63
C LYS A 411 16.65 12.95 -23.50
N ILE A 412 15.71 12.15 -22.98
CA ILE A 412 15.11 11.03 -23.73
C ILE A 412 14.39 11.55 -24.98
N ARG A 413 13.63 12.65 -24.88
CA ARG A 413 12.98 13.28 -26.04
C ARG A 413 13.99 13.71 -27.10
N LYS A 414 15.09 14.35 -26.69
CA LYS A 414 16.17 14.76 -27.62
C LYS A 414 16.81 13.56 -28.31
N GLU A 415 17.11 12.51 -27.56
CA GLU A 415 17.65 11.26 -28.12
C GLU A 415 16.67 10.61 -29.10
N TRP A 416 15.37 10.55 -28.77
CA TRP A 416 14.34 10.05 -29.67
C TRP A 416 14.22 10.86 -30.97
N ASP A 417 14.25 12.19 -30.87
CA ASP A 417 14.25 13.09 -32.02
C ASP A 417 15.49 12.86 -32.89
N MET A 418 16.68 12.69 -32.27
CA MET A 418 17.91 12.39 -33.00
C MET A 418 17.81 11.07 -33.77
N LEU A 419 17.18 10.03 -33.20
CA LEU A 419 16.99 8.74 -33.87
C LEU A 419 15.91 8.77 -34.98
N GLY A 420 15.27 9.91 -35.23
CA GLY A 420 14.24 10.07 -36.26
C GLY A 420 12.84 9.65 -35.80
N ARG A 421 12.57 9.68 -34.49
CA ARG A 421 11.29 9.28 -33.86
C ARG A 421 10.84 7.84 -34.18
N PRO A 422 11.69 6.83 -33.95
CA PRO A 422 11.35 5.43 -34.18
C PRO A 422 10.29 4.93 -33.19
N THR A 423 9.71 3.76 -33.48
CA THR A 423 8.98 2.99 -32.46
C THR A 423 9.98 2.37 -31.49
N VAL A 424 9.75 2.53 -30.20
CA VAL A 424 10.68 2.02 -29.18
C VAL A 424 10.39 0.56 -28.86
N VAL A 425 11.41 -0.28 -28.92
CA VAL A 425 11.35 -1.70 -28.56
C VAL A 425 11.84 -1.87 -27.13
N PHE A 426 10.95 -2.27 -26.22
CA PHE A 426 11.26 -2.43 -24.80
C PHE A 426 11.57 -3.88 -24.43
N ALA A 427 12.70 -4.11 -23.78
CA ALA A 427 13.01 -5.37 -23.09
C ALA A 427 12.63 -5.37 -21.60
N CYS A 428 12.15 -4.24 -21.07
CA CYS A 428 11.86 -4.08 -19.65
C CYS A 428 10.44 -3.49 -19.44
N PRO A 429 9.53 -4.20 -18.74
CA PRO A 429 8.17 -3.72 -18.50
C PRO A 429 8.14 -2.43 -17.68
N SER A 430 9.09 -2.25 -16.74
CA SER A 430 9.19 -1.01 -15.96
C SER A 430 9.57 0.19 -16.82
N CYS A 431 10.37 0.00 -17.87
CA CYS A 431 10.70 1.08 -18.81
C CYS A 431 9.47 1.47 -19.63
N ARG A 432 8.74 0.47 -20.18
CA ARG A 432 7.51 0.73 -20.92
C ARG A 432 6.48 1.49 -20.09
N LYS A 433 6.19 1.01 -18.88
CA LYS A 433 5.26 1.66 -17.93
C LYS A 433 5.62 3.12 -17.63
N LEU A 434 6.92 3.43 -17.53
CA LEU A 434 7.36 4.81 -17.31
C LEU A 434 7.13 5.68 -18.56
N PHE A 435 7.41 5.14 -19.75
CA PHE A 435 7.18 5.86 -21.01
C PHE A 435 5.70 6.14 -21.21
N ASP A 436 4.80 5.17 -20.99
CA ASP A 436 3.35 5.43 -21.13
C ASP A 436 2.86 6.51 -20.14
N LYS A 437 3.47 6.58 -18.95
CA LYS A 437 3.13 7.58 -17.93
C LYS A 437 3.67 8.98 -18.24
N CYS A 438 4.92 9.07 -18.70
CA CYS A 438 5.69 10.32 -18.71
C CYS A 438 6.09 10.80 -20.12
N LEU A 439 6.03 9.92 -21.11
CA LEU A 439 6.38 10.13 -22.51
C LEU A 439 5.33 9.47 -23.44
N PRO A 440 4.01 9.70 -23.25
CA PRO A 440 2.96 9.02 -24.01
C PRO A 440 3.01 9.28 -25.52
N GLU A 441 3.74 10.31 -25.95
CA GLU A 441 4.00 10.62 -27.35
C GLU A 441 4.93 9.62 -28.06
N ILE A 442 5.70 8.82 -27.31
CA ILE A 442 6.66 7.86 -27.86
C ILE A 442 5.99 6.49 -28.01
N PRO A 443 5.79 5.99 -29.25
CA PRO A 443 5.17 4.68 -29.47
C PRO A 443 6.10 3.55 -29.03
N GLY A 444 5.51 2.49 -28.47
CA GLY A 444 6.24 1.37 -27.88
C GLY A 444 5.71 0.01 -28.30
N VAL A 445 6.62 -0.97 -28.37
CA VAL A 445 6.35 -2.40 -28.53
C VAL A 445 7.32 -3.20 -27.65
N PHE A 446 6.95 -4.37 -27.16
CA PHE A 446 7.89 -5.24 -26.43
C PHE A 446 8.76 -6.06 -27.39
N LEU A 447 9.99 -6.33 -26.96
CA LEU A 447 10.90 -7.24 -27.67
C LEU A 447 10.25 -8.62 -27.86
N THR A 448 9.55 -9.11 -26.84
CA THR A 448 8.87 -10.41 -26.88
C THR A 448 7.75 -10.46 -27.92
N GLU A 449 7.02 -9.36 -28.15
CA GLU A 449 5.99 -9.30 -29.19
C GLU A 449 6.59 -9.43 -30.59
N LEU A 450 7.75 -8.80 -30.83
CA LEU A 450 8.43 -8.91 -32.13
C LEU A 450 8.99 -10.32 -32.34
N MET A 451 9.60 -10.91 -31.31
CA MET A 451 10.13 -12.27 -31.35
C MET A 451 9.02 -13.33 -31.52
N ALA A 452 7.87 -13.14 -30.85
CA ALA A 452 6.73 -14.05 -30.96
C ALA A 452 6.16 -14.08 -32.38
N LYS A 453 6.13 -12.93 -33.05
CA LYS A 453 5.60 -12.77 -34.41
C LYS A 453 6.56 -13.24 -35.50
N ALA A 454 7.86 -13.32 -35.22
CA ALA A 454 8.83 -13.83 -36.18
C ALA A 454 8.53 -15.30 -36.52
N PRO A 455 8.73 -15.75 -37.77
CA PRO A 455 8.46 -17.14 -38.15
C PRO A 455 9.51 -18.11 -37.59
N ASP A 456 10.75 -17.64 -37.44
CA ASP A 456 11.89 -18.49 -37.10
C ASP A 456 11.96 -18.75 -35.59
N ARG A 457 12.32 -19.97 -35.21
CA ARG A 457 12.66 -20.28 -33.81
C ARG A 457 14.02 -19.68 -33.47
N ILE A 458 14.17 -19.31 -32.20
CA ILE A 458 15.45 -18.85 -31.68
C ILE A 458 16.32 -20.04 -31.28
N ARG A 459 15.70 -21.13 -30.81
CA ARG A 459 16.39 -22.31 -30.30
C ARG A 459 16.27 -23.51 -31.23
N ASP A 460 17.35 -24.29 -31.27
CA ASP A 460 17.40 -25.57 -31.97
C ASP A 460 16.94 -26.75 -31.09
N GLU A 461 17.11 -26.67 -29.76
CA GLU A 461 16.85 -27.76 -28.82
C GLU A 461 15.74 -27.45 -27.80
N LYS A 462 15.00 -28.49 -27.42
CA LYS A 462 13.95 -28.42 -26.41
C LYS A 462 14.53 -28.52 -25.00
N THR A 463 14.14 -27.62 -24.11
CA THR A 463 14.44 -27.73 -22.68
C THR A 463 13.62 -28.86 -22.04
N GLN A 464 14.26 -29.76 -21.29
CA GLN A 464 13.56 -30.82 -20.53
C GLN A 464 13.04 -30.33 -19.16
N GLN A 465 13.51 -29.17 -18.70
CA GLN A 465 13.15 -28.58 -17.43
C GLN A 465 11.84 -27.79 -17.51
N LYS A 466 11.03 -27.90 -16.46
CA LYS A 466 9.80 -27.14 -16.26
C LYS A 466 10.04 -25.93 -15.35
N PHE A 467 9.47 -24.78 -15.69
CA PHE A 467 9.61 -23.54 -14.95
C PHE A 467 8.30 -23.07 -14.33
N HIS A 468 8.36 -22.21 -13.31
CA HIS A 468 7.22 -21.42 -12.86
C HIS A 468 7.29 -20.01 -13.47
N LEU A 469 6.30 -19.63 -14.27
CA LEU A 469 6.29 -18.31 -14.90
C LEU A 469 5.95 -17.24 -13.86
N PHE A 470 6.75 -16.17 -13.81
CA PHE A 470 6.46 -15.01 -12.96
C PHE A 470 6.12 -13.77 -13.77
N ASP A 471 4.87 -13.33 -13.66
CA ASP A 471 4.42 -12.11 -14.32
C ASP A 471 4.89 -10.84 -13.59
N ALA A 472 5.46 -9.91 -14.34
CA ALA A 472 5.99 -8.68 -13.78
C ALA A 472 4.85 -7.67 -13.50
N CYS A 473 4.77 -7.15 -12.27
CA CYS A 473 3.74 -6.16 -11.91
C CYS A 473 3.75 -4.87 -12.75
N ALA A 474 4.85 -4.55 -13.43
CA ALA A 474 4.94 -3.41 -14.34
C ALA A 474 4.26 -3.67 -15.70
N GLY A 475 4.04 -4.93 -16.08
CA GLY A 475 3.31 -5.34 -17.28
C GLY A 475 1.79 -5.40 -17.12
N ARG A 476 1.25 -5.03 -15.95
CA ARG A 476 -0.18 -5.17 -15.62
C ARG A 476 -1.12 -4.57 -16.67
N GLU A 477 -0.76 -3.38 -17.17
CA GLU A 477 -1.57 -2.62 -18.12
C GLU A 477 -1.31 -3.03 -19.58
N HIS A 478 -0.46 -4.06 -19.79
CA HIS A 478 -0.03 -4.57 -21.09
C HIS A 478 -0.31 -6.08 -21.20
N PRO A 479 -1.57 -6.52 -21.39
CA PRO A 479 -1.88 -7.92 -21.60
C PRO A 479 -1.07 -8.55 -22.75
N GLU A 480 -0.75 -7.77 -23.78
CA GLU A 480 0.07 -8.18 -24.92
C GLU A 480 1.49 -8.66 -24.53
N LEU A 481 2.05 -8.15 -23.43
CA LEU A 481 3.34 -8.64 -22.92
C LEU A 481 3.20 -10.05 -22.34
N ALA A 482 2.20 -10.25 -21.48
CA ALA A 482 1.92 -11.53 -20.86
C ALA A 482 1.58 -12.60 -21.92
N GLU A 483 0.82 -12.23 -22.95
CA GLU A 483 0.47 -13.08 -24.08
C GLU A 483 1.71 -13.43 -24.93
N SER A 484 2.48 -12.42 -25.36
CA SER A 484 3.67 -12.66 -26.21
C SER A 484 4.76 -13.49 -25.51
N VAL A 485 4.92 -13.35 -24.20
CA VAL A 485 5.82 -14.22 -23.41
C VAL A 485 5.37 -15.67 -23.47
N ARG A 486 4.07 -15.94 -23.28
CA ARG A 486 3.52 -17.30 -23.31
C ARG A 486 3.59 -17.89 -24.72
N ASP A 487 3.32 -17.08 -25.75
CA ASP A 487 3.49 -17.48 -27.15
C ASP A 487 4.94 -17.88 -27.45
N LEU A 488 5.91 -17.10 -26.98
CA LEU A 488 7.33 -17.43 -27.12
C LEU A 488 7.71 -18.72 -26.41
N LEU A 489 7.31 -18.89 -25.15
CA LEU A 489 7.62 -20.12 -24.40
C LEU A 489 7.02 -21.35 -25.10
N ARG A 490 5.79 -21.26 -25.62
CA ARG A 490 5.18 -22.34 -26.43
C ARG A 490 5.94 -22.58 -27.73
N LYS A 491 6.27 -21.52 -28.47
CA LYS A 491 6.96 -21.61 -29.76
C LYS A 491 8.35 -22.24 -29.63
N GLU A 492 9.08 -21.89 -28.57
CA GLU A 492 10.40 -22.44 -28.27
C GLU A 492 10.34 -23.76 -27.47
N GLU A 493 9.14 -24.31 -27.26
CA GLU A 493 8.88 -25.57 -26.56
C GLU A 493 9.41 -25.63 -25.12
N ILE A 494 9.38 -24.51 -24.41
CA ILE A 494 9.77 -24.40 -23.00
C ILE A 494 8.55 -24.70 -22.13
N ASP A 495 8.64 -25.73 -21.27
CA ASP A 495 7.56 -26.12 -20.37
C ASP A 495 7.47 -25.20 -19.14
N TYR A 496 6.26 -24.79 -18.77
CA TYR A 496 6.04 -23.87 -17.66
C TYR A 496 4.68 -24.06 -16.95
N GLU A 497 4.62 -23.61 -15.71
CA GLU A 497 3.39 -23.49 -14.91
C GLU A 497 2.93 -22.04 -14.85
N GLU A 498 1.61 -21.84 -14.97
CA GLU A 498 0.99 -20.53 -14.83
C GLU A 498 0.98 -20.09 -13.36
N PRO A 499 1.29 -18.81 -13.07
CA PRO A 499 1.19 -18.28 -11.72
C PRO A 499 -0.28 -18.15 -11.29
N GLU A 500 -0.55 -18.41 -10.01
CA GLU A 500 -1.86 -18.12 -9.39
C GLU A 500 -2.21 -16.63 -9.53
N TYR A 501 -1.21 -15.75 -9.38
CA TYR A 501 -1.34 -14.30 -9.54
C TYR A 501 -0.60 -13.84 -10.80
N GLY A 502 -1.23 -14.06 -11.94
CA GLY A 502 -0.72 -13.68 -13.26
C GLY A 502 -1.28 -12.36 -13.81
N ALA A 503 -0.66 -11.88 -14.88
CA ALA A 503 -1.09 -10.77 -15.72
C ALA A 503 -1.62 -9.55 -14.92
N LYS A 504 -2.94 -9.32 -14.94
CA LYS A 504 -3.56 -8.17 -14.27
C LYS A 504 -3.42 -8.22 -12.74
N GLU A 505 -3.35 -9.40 -12.15
CA GLU A 505 -3.25 -9.60 -10.71
C GLU A 505 -1.80 -9.82 -10.23
N ALA A 506 -0.80 -9.67 -11.12
CA ALA A 506 0.61 -9.87 -10.84
C ALA A 506 1.08 -9.13 -9.58
N ARG A 507 1.70 -9.86 -8.64
CA ARG A 507 2.18 -9.34 -7.36
C ARG A 507 3.55 -8.67 -7.47
N CYS A 508 3.86 -7.85 -6.48
CA CYS A 508 5.16 -7.17 -6.39
C CYS A 508 6.25 -8.15 -5.93
N CYS A 509 7.38 -8.22 -6.62
CA CYS A 509 8.57 -8.98 -6.17
C CYS A 509 9.38 -8.28 -5.07
N GLY A 510 9.07 -7.01 -4.75
CA GLY A 510 9.77 -6.23 -3.74
C GLY A 510 11.07 -5.54 -4.19
N TYR A 511 11.40 -5.53 -5.48
CA TYR A 511 12.66 -4.92 -5.95
C TYR A 511 12.59 -3.40 -6.16
N GLY A 512 11.61 -2.90 -6.92
CA GLY A 512 11.57 -1.52 -7.38
C GLY A 512 11.22 -0.49 -6.30
N GLY A 513 11.18 0.79 -6.68
CA GLY A 513 10.69 1.87 -5.80
C GLY A 513 11.64 2.23 -4.65
N HIS A 514 12.90 1.81 -4.74
CA HIS A 514 13.95 2.03 -3.72
C HIS A 514 13.65 1.38 -2.36
N ILE A 515 12.67 0.47 -2.29
CA ILE A 515 12.16 -0.09 -1.04
C ILE A 515 13.20 -0.94 -0.29
N GLY A 516 14.19 -1.49 -1.00
CA GLY A 516 15.28 -2.26 -0.40
C GLY A 516 16.13 -1.45 0.57
N ILE A 517 16.30 -0.14 0.34
CA ILE A 517 17.03 0.76 1.25
C ILE A 517 16.07 1.33 2.31
N ALA A 518 14.88 1.76 1.89
CA ALA A 518 13.92 2.38 2.78
C ALA A 518 13.37 1.41 3.83
N ALA A 519 13.10 0.16 3.45
CA ALA A 519 12.47 -0.87 4.27
C ALA A 519 13.05 -2.28 3.98
N PRO A 520 14.32 -2.54 4.34
CA PRO A 520 15.01 -3.81 4.02
C PRO A 520 14.32 -5.03 4.62
N ASN A 521 13.83 -4.95 5.88
CA ASN A 521 13.13 -6.07 6.52
C ASN A 521 11.83 -6.43 5.80
N PHE A 522 11.06 -5.42 5.38
CA PHE A 522 9.83 -5.64 4.61
C PHE A 522 10.15 -6.28 3.26
N THR A 523 11.14 -5.73 2.55
CA THR A 523 11.60 -6.25 1.27
C THR A 523 12.04 -7.71 1.37
N GLY A 524 12.78 -8.06 2.43
CA GLY A 524 13.22 -9.43 2.70
C GLY A 524 12.06 -10.40 2.90
N VAL A 525 11.01 -10.00 3.62
CA VAL A 525 9.79 -10.82 3.81
C VAL A 525 9.07 -11.01 2.48
N VAL A 526 8.80 -9.93 1.73
CA VAL A 526 8.11 -10.00 0.44
C VAL A 526 8.85 -10.92 -0.53
N GLN A 527 10.15 -10.73 -0.70
CA GLN A 527 10.96 -11.54 -1.60
C GLN A 527 10.98 -13.01 -1.20
N LYS A 528 11.06 -13.31 0.11
CA LYS A 528 11.04 -14.69 0.61
C LYS A 528 9.70 -15.36 0.36
N GLU A 529 8.59 -14.67 0.63
CA GLU A 529 7.25 -15.21 0.37
C GLU A 529 7.00 -15.43 -1.12
N ARG A 530 7.42 -14.50 -2.00
CA ARG A 530 7.26 -14.66 -3.45
C ARG A 530 8.11 -15.80 -4.00
N ALA A 531 9.36 -15.92 -3.55
CA ALA A 531 10.21 -17.04 -3.94
C ALA A 531 9.63 -18.40 -3.51
N ALA A 532 8.88 -18.44 -2.40
CA ALA A 532 8.29 -19.67 -1.87
C ALA A 532 6.91 -20.03 -2.48
N GLU A 533 6.43 -19.32 -3.51
CA GLU A 533 5.14 -19.63 -4.16
C GLU A 533 5.17 -20.93 -4.97
N SER A 534 6.37 -21.39 -5.36
CA SER A 534 6.60 -22.58 -6.16
C SER A 534 7.99 -23.13 -5.85
N GLU A 535 8.14 -24.47 -5.88
CA GLU A 535 9.43 -25.16 -5.78
C GLU A 535 10.17 -25.23 -7.13
N LEU A 536 9.44 -25.02 -8.24
CA LEU A 536 10.04 -24.98 -9.58
C LEU A 536 10.89 -23.71 -9.76
N PRO A 537 11.95 -23.78 -10.60
CA PRO A 537 12.74 -22.61 -10.95
C PRO A 537 11.90 -21.58 -11.69
N TYR A 538 12.12 -20.30 -11.39
CA TYR A 538 11.31 -19.22 -11.95
C TYR A 538 11.80 -18.80 -13.33
N ALA A 539 10.87 -18.61 -14.26
CA ALA A 539 11.09 -17.89 -15.51
C ALA A 539 10.48 -16.48 -15.38
N ALA A 540 11.31 -15.44 -15.43
CA ALA A 540 10.86 -14.06 -15.33
C ALA A 540 11.27 -13.25 -16.58
N TYR A 541 10.40 -12.38 -17.07
CA TYR A 541 10.71 -11.43 -18.15
C TYR A 541 10.97 -10.00 -17.63
N CYS A 542 11.15 -9.87 -16.31
CA CYS A 542 11.65 -8.66 -15.68
C CYS A 542 12.92 -9.02 -14.92
N VAL A 543 14.04 -8.41 -15.31
CA VAL A 543 15.35 -8.58 -14.67
C VAL A 543 15.29 -8.38 -13.15
N ASN A 544 14.55 -7.36 -12.71
CA ASN A 544 14.43 -7.07 -11.27
C ASN A 544 13.68 -8.17 -10.50
N CYS A 545 12.71 -8.85 -11.12
CA CYS A 545 12.02 -9.99 -10.53
C CYS A 545 12.98 -11.19 -10.41
N ARG A 546 13.74 -11.47 -11.47
CA ARG A 546 14.78 -12.51 -11.47
C ARG A 546 15.81 -12.28 -10.35
N GLU A 547 16.34 -11.07 -10.24
CA GLU A 547 17.32 -10.70 -9.21
C GLU A 547 16.75 -10.80 -7.79
N ALA A 548 15.46 -10.50 -7.61
CA ALA A 548 14.78 -10.59 -6.32
C ALA A 548 14.71 -12.05 -5.80
N PHE A 549 14.46 -13.01 -6.68
CA PHE A 549 14.37 -14.43 -6.33
C PHE A 549 15.75 -15.07 -6.15
N ALA A 550 16.68 -14.80 -7.08
CA ALA A 550 18.08 -15.23 -6.96
C ALA A 550 18.71 -14.71 -5.65
N GLY A 551 18.37 -13.49 -5.22
CA GLY A 551 18.83 -12.90 -3.97
C GLY A 551 18.28 -13.57 -2.69
N LYS A 552 17.33 -14.50 -2.82
CA LYS A 552 16.83 -15.37 -1.73
C LYS A 552 17.25 -16.82 -1.89
N GLY A 553 18.18 -17.10 -2.82
CA GLY A 553 18.67 -18.45 -3.09
C GLY A 553 17.69 -19.33 -3.85
N HIS A 554 16.64 -18.76 -4.44
CA HIS A 554 15.73 -19.50 -5.30
C HIS A 554 16.20 -19.41 -6.75
N GLU A 555 16.15 -20.53 -7.47
CA GLU A 555 16.53 -20.55 -8.88
C GLU A 555 15.59 -19.66 -9.69
N ALA A 556 16.18 -18.74 -10.46
CA ALA A 556 15.46 -17.82 -11.33
C ALA A 556 16.30 -17.43 -12.55
N LEU A 557 15.70 -17.60 -13.72
CA LEU A 557 16.24 -17.23 -15.02
C LEU A 557 15.42 -16.11 -15.64
N HIS A 558 16.09 -15.27 -16.40
CA HIS A 558 15.42 -14.31 -17.26
C HIS A 558 14.94 -15.05 -18.52
N ILE A 559 13.85 -14.62 -19.15
CA ILE A 559 13.39 -15.23 -20.40
C ILE A 559 14.48 -15.22 -21.49
N LEU A 560 15.34 -14.20 -21.51
CA LEU A 560 16.48 -14.15 -22.44
C LEU A 560 17.57 -15.17 -22.13
N ASP A 561 17.72 -15.64 -20.88
CA ASP A 561 18.59 -16.79 -20.60
C ASP A 561 18.05 -18.02 -21.34
N LEU A 562 16.73 -18.21 -21.29
CA LEU A 562 16.05 -19.36 -21.88
C LEU A 562 16.01 -19.29 -23.40
N LEU A 563 15.88 -18.09 -23.99
CA LEU A 563 15.77 -17.93 -25.45
C LEU A 563 17.13 -18.06 -26.16
N PHE A 564 18.19 -17.55 -25.54
CA PHE A 564 19.53 -17.51 -26.14
C PHE A 564 20.52 -18.50 -25.50
N ASP A 565 20.05 -19.39 -24.62
CA ASP A 565 20.86 -20.40 -23.93
C ASP A 565 22.13 -19.82 -23.26
N LEU A 566 21.95 -18.71 -22.54
CA LEU A 566 23.08 -17.89 -22.02
C LEU A 566 23.61 -18.32 -20.66
N ASN A 567 22.73 -18.85 -19.82
CA ASN A 567 23.02 -19.17 -18.43
C ASN A 567 22.21 -20.39 -17.98
N ASP A 568 22.85 -21.23 -17.17
CA ASP A 568 22.24 -22.42 -16.58
C ASP A 568 21.64 -22.16 -15.18
N GLN A 569 21.10 -23.21 -14.57
CA GLN A 569 20.62 -23.23 -13.19
C GLN A 569 21.69 -22.76 -12.19
N GLY A 570 21.23 -22.30 -11.01
CA GLY A 570 22.12 -21.88 -9.93
C GLY A 570 22.74 -20.49 -10.09
N ARG A 571 22.37 -19.71 -11.12
CA ARG A 571 22.88 -18.36 -11.30
C ARG A 571 22.49 -17.43 -10.14
N GLU A 572 23.48 -17.04 -9.35
CA GLU A 572 23.29 -16.17 -8.18
C GLU A 572 22.87 -14.72 -8.54
N MET A 573 22.47 -13.97 -7.51
CA MET A 573 22.27 -12.52 -7.62
C MET A 573 23.63 -11.81 -7.72
N LEU A 574 23.72 -10.84 -8.63
CA LEU A 574 24.96 -10.08 -8.80
C LEU A 574 25.11 -8.97 -7.75
N THR A 575 26.36 -8.70 -7.37
CA THR A 575 26.70 -7.53 -6.54
C THR A 575 26.42 -6.23 -7.29
N VAL A 576 26.15 -5.15 -6.56
CA VAL A 576 25.95 -3.82 -7.16
C VAL A 576 27.16 -3.36 -7.98
N SER A 577 28.37 -3.70 -7.53
CA SER A 577 29.63 -3.45 -8.25
C SER A 577 29.65 -4.22 -9.57
N LYS A 578 29.37 -5.54 -9.53
CA LYS A 578 29.34 -6.36 -10.75
C LYS A 578 28.30 -5.89 -11.76
N LYS A 579 27.13 -5.42 -11.28
CA LYS A 579 26.09 -4.82 -12.14
C LYS A 579 26.56 -3.54 -12.83
N ARG A 580 27.41 -2.76 -12.17
CA ARG A 580 28.02 -1.54 -12.75
C ARG A 580 29.07 -1.88 -13.80
N ASP A 581 29.94 -2.83 -13.49
CA ASP A 581 30.94 -3.34 -14.45
C ASP A 581 30.30 -4.00 -15.67
N ASN A 582 29.22 -4.75 -15.47
CA ASN A 582 28.47 -5.37 -16.56
C ASN A 582 27.87 -4.33 -17.52
N ARG A 583 27.38 -3.18 -17.04
CA ARG A 583 26.92 -2.11 -17.94
C ARG A 583 28.05 -1.52 -18.78
N ARG A 584 29.25 -1.33 -18.21
CA ARG A 584 30.45 -0.94 -18.99
C ARG A 584 30.83 -2.01 -20.00
N ALA A 585 30.77 -3.28 -19.59
CA ALA A 585 31.06 -4.41 -20.46
C ALA A 585 30.04 -4.50 -21.62
N ALA A 586 28.76 -4.27 -21.36
CA ALA A 586 27.72 -4.20 -22.38
C ALA A 586 28.01 -3.09 -23.38
N LYS A 587 28.35 -1.88 -22.91
CA LYS A 587 28.75 -0.75 -23.77
C LYS A 587 29.96 -1.09 -24.65
N ARG A 588 30.99 -1.70 -24.08
CA ARG A 588 32.17 -2.12 -24.83
C ARG A 588 31.83 -3.19 -25.87
N ALA A 589 31.05 -4.19 -25.50
CA ALA A 589 30.67 -5.28 -26.38
C ALA A 589 29.86 -4.77 -27.57
N VAL A 590 28.82 -3.96 -27.36
CA VAL A 590 27.99 -3.44 -28.46
C VAL A 590 28.77 -2.50 -29.38
N LEU A 591 29.64 -1.64 -28.85
CA LEU A 591 30.45 -0.74 -29.68
C LEU A 591 31.47 -1.50 -30.52
N LYS A 592 32.10 -2.52 -29.94
CA LYS A 592 33.04 -3.38 -30.65
C LYS A 592 32.33 -4.21 -31.74
N GLU A 593 31.22 -4.85 -31.41
CA GLU A 593 30.54 -5.78 -32.30
C GLU A 593 29.81 -5.09 -33.45
N PHE A 594 29.10 -3.99 -33.19
CA PHE A 594 28.22 -3.35 -34.19
C PHE A 594 28.79 -2.09 -34.83
N TRP A 595 29.82 -1.47 -34.24
CA TRP A 595 30.48 -0.26 -34.78
C TRP A 595 32.01 -0.37 -34.86
N ASN A 596 32.60 -1.54 -34.55
CA ASN A 596 34.05 -1.76 -34.55
C ASN A 596 34.86 -0.71 -33.76
N GLU A 597 34.25 -0.17 -32.69
CA GLU A 597 34.84 0.86 -31.81
C GLU A 597 35.30 0.21 -30.50
N GLU A 598 36.61 0.26 -30.23
CA GLU A 598 37.19 -0.21 -28.97
C GLU A 598 37.35 0.93 -27.98
N LEU A 599 36.79 0.76 -26.77
CA LEU A 599 36.99 1.70 -25.68
C LEU A 599 38.18 1.26 -24.80
N PRO A 600 39.01 2.20 -24.32
CA PRO A 600 40.10 1.88 -23.42
C PRO A 600 39.57 1.28 -22.11
N MET A 601 40.38 0.41 -21.49
CA MET A 601 40.12 -0.03 -20.12
C MET A 601 40.43 1.10 -19.16
N GLU A 602 39.53 1.34 -18.20
CA GLU A 602 39.81 2.23 -17.08
C GLU A 602 40.91 1.63 -16.20
N GLU A 603 41.91 2.46 -15.88
CA GLU A 603 42.90 2.13 -14.87
C GLU A 603 42.23 2.22 -13.50
N ARG A 604 42.30 1.13 -12.73
CA ARG A 604 41.83 1.04 -11.34
C ARG A 604 43.00 0.62 -10.46
N ILE A 605 43.01 1.04 -9.21
CA ILE A 605 43.98 0.50 -8.24
C ILE A 605 43.77 -1.01 -8.07
N ASP A 606 44.87 -1.71 -7.79
CA ASP A 606 44.81 -3.11 -7.36
C ASP A 606 44.28 -3.16 -5.91
N LEU A 607 42.96 -3.31 -5.76
CA LEU A 607 42.28 -3.49 -4.48
C LEU A 607 41.61 -4.86 -4.44
N GLU A 608 42.18 -5.78 -3.66
CA GLU A 608 41.60 -7.10 -3.44
C GLU A 608 40.49 -7.04 -2.40
N ILE A 609 39.34 -7.64 -2.71
CA ILE A 609 38.16 -7.66 -1.84
C ILE A 609 37.66 -9.10 -1.74
N GLY A 610 37.60 -9.64 -0.52
CA GLY A 610 37.08 -10.99 -0.28
C GLY A 610 35.57 -11.10 -0.60
N ALA A 611 35.13 -12.25 -1.12
CA ALA A 611 33.75 -12.45 -1.58
C ALA A 611 32.67 -12.16 -0.53
N GLU A 612 32.90 -12.54 0.73
CA GLU A 612 31.97 -12.25 1.84
C GLU A 612 31.88 -10.76 2.16
N LEU A 613 33.02 -10.04 2.08
CA LEU A 613 33.05 -8.59 2.25
C LEU A 613 32.33 -7.90 1.09
N GLU A 614 32.54 -8.34 -0.14
CA GLU A 614 31.84 -7.81 -1.32
C GLU A 614 30.32 -8.00 -1.20
N LYS A 615 29.86 -9.18 -0.78
CA LYS A 615 28.44 -9.45 -0.49
C LYS A 615 27.90 -8.51 0.60
N LYS A 616 28.63 -8.32 1.70
CA LYS A 616 28.28 -7.37 2.79
C LYS A 616 28.14 -5.94 2.28
N MET A 617 29.10 -5.47 1.49
CA MET A 617 29.08 -4.12 0.92
C MET A 617 27.92 -3.95 -0.07
N SER A 618 27.68 -4.95 -0.92
CA SER A 618 26.57 -4.95 -1.87
C SER A 618 25.21 -4.87 -1.19
N MET A 619 24.99 -5.61 -0.10
CA MET A 619 23.77 -5.49 0.71
C MET A 619 23.57 -4.08 1.28
N ARG A 620 24.66 -3.32 1.49
CA ARG A 620 24.65 -1.93 1.94
C ARG A 620 24.73 -0.92 0.81
N GLN A 621 24.64 -1.36 -0.45
CA GLN A 621 24.71 -0.52 -1.64
C GLN A 621 26.01 0.29 -1.73
N ILE A 622 27.14 -0.33 -1.35
CA ILE A 622 28.48 0.24 -1.45
C ILE A 622 29.18 -0.39 -2.66
N LEU A 623 29.69 0.44 -3.57
CA LEU A 623 30.44 -0.02 -4.74
C LEU A 623 31.90 -0.29 -4.36
N ASN A 624 32.54 -1.21 -5.08
CA ASN A 624 33.99 -1.43 -4.98
C ASN A 624 34.74 -0.14 -5.37
N GLU A 625 34.24 0.57 -6.39
CA GLU A 625 34.72 1.91 -6.79
C GLU A 625 34.61 2.97 -5.69
N ASP A 626 33.63 2.87 -4.77
CA ASP A 626 33.56 3.81 -3.65
C ASP A 626 34.73 3.55 -2.67
N MET A 627 35.08 2.28 -2.44
CA MET A 627 36.23 1.91 -1.60
C MET A 627 37.56 2.25 -2.27
N GLU A 628 37.67 2.04 -3.58
CA GLU A 628 38.87 2.41 -4.34
C GLU A 628 39.16 3.91 -4.23
N LYS A 629 38.15 4.76 -4.41
CA LYS A 629 38.28 6.21 -4.24
C LYS A 629 38.69 6.60 -2.82
N VAL A 630 38.19 5.91 -1.79
CA VAL A 630 38.60 6.16 -0.40
C VAL A 630 40.08 5.80 -0.24
N VAL A 631 40.51 4.61 -0.68
CA VAL A 631 41.91 4.16 -0.56
C VAL A 631 42.85 5.08 -1.33
N GLU A 632 42.55 5.40 -2.59
CA GLU A 632 43.33 6.34 -3.41
C GLU A 632 43.50 7.69 -2.73
N TYR A 633 42.42 8.22 -2.16
CA TYR A 633 42.44 9.50 -1.46
C TYR A 633 43.32 9.45 -0.20
N LEU A 634 43.18 8.41 0.62
CA LEU A 634 43.98 8.23 1.84
C LEU A 634 45.47 8.12 1.51
N GLU A 635 45.82 7.40 0.46
CA GLU A 635 47.20 7.26 0.00
C GLU A 635 47.77 8.55 -0.58
N LYS A 636 47.00 9.23 -1.41
CA LYS A 636 47.44 10.48 -2.06
C LYS A 636 47.63 11.61 -1.06
N GLU A 637 46.67 11.79 -0.15
CA GLU A 637 46.68 12.87 0.83
C GLU A 637 47.43 12.49 2.13
N GLN A 638 47.98 11.27 2.20
CA GLN A 638 48.64 10.71 3.39
C GLN A 638 47.75 10.82 4.64
N ARG A 639 46.46 10.54 4.47
CA ARG A 639 45.44 10.53 5.53
C ARG A 639 45.17 9.09 5.97
N GLY A 640 44.72 8.90 7.20
CA GLY A 640 44.38 7.59 7.76
C GLY A 640 45.19 7.23 9.00
N VAL A 641 44.64 6.34 9.81
CA VAL A 641 45.25 5.87 11.06
C VAL A 641 45.79 4.46 10.83
N LEU A 642 47.10 4.30 10.97
CA LEU A 642 47.77 3.00 10.97
C LEU A 642 47.64 2.35 12.35
N ASP A 643 47.07 1.15 12.39
CA ASP A 643 47.13 0.29 13.56
C ASP A 643 48.43 -0.53 13.53
N PRO A 644 49.36 -0.31 14.48
CA PRO A 644 50.64 -1.01 14.51
C PRO A 644 50.52 -2.50 14.87
N GLU A 645 49.41 -2.95 15.48
CA GLU A 645 49.23 -4.36 15.85
C GLU A 645 48.77 -5.20 14.66
N THR A 646 47.83 -4.68 13.89
CA THR A 646 47.23 -5.38 12.73
C THR A 646 47.88 -5.01 11.41
N GLY A 647 48.59 -3.88 11.34
CA GLY A 647 49.15 -3.32 10.11
C GLY A 647 48.10 -2.71 9.17
N THR A 648 46.86 -2.53 9.66
CA THR A 648 45.75 -1.97 8.88
C THR A 648 45.76 -0.44 8.89
N ILE A 649 45.33 0.16 7.79
CA ILE A 649 45.11 1.60 7.68
C ILE A 649 43.61 1.82 7.61
N THR A 650 43.08 2.65 8.50
CA THR A 650 41.66 3.04 8.51
C THR A 650 41.51 4.52 8.23
N GLY A 651 40.58 4.86 7.32
CA GLY A 651 40.25 6.25 7.04
C GLY A 651 38.91 6.37 6.31
N HIS A 652 38.56 7.61 5.95
CA HIS A 652 37.30 7.90 5.29
C HIS A 652 37.43 8.93 4.18
N LEU A 653 36.42 8.95 3.32
CA LEU A 653 36.18 10.00 2.35
C LEU A 653 34.68 10.25 2.23
N LYS A 654 34.28 11.52 2.18
CA LYS A 654 32.91 11.89 1.85
C LYS A 654 32.74 11.90 0.32
N ILE A 655 31.84 11.05 -0.19
CA ILE A 655 31.50 10.96 -1.61
C ILE A 655 30.01 11.33 -1.76
N GLY A 656 29.75 12.48 -2.36
CA GLY A 656 28.41 13.06 -2.40
C GLY A 656 27.91 13.38 -0.99
N ASN A 657 26.80 12.77 -0.59
CA ASN A 657 26.18 13.00 0.72
C ASN A 657 26.60 11.98 1.79
N MET A 658 27.30 10.90 1.41
CA MET A 658 27.66 9.80 2.28
C MET A 658 29.15 9.84 2.64
N THR A 659 29.48 9.47 3.87
CA THR A 659 30.86 9.25 4.32
C THR A 659 31.17 7.77 4.27
N TYR A 660 32.18 7.40 3.48
CA TYR A 660 32.62 6.03 3.27
C TYR A 660 33.92 5.80 4.04
N TRP A 661 33.99 4.67 4.73
CA TRP A 661 35.15 4.23 5.49
C TRP A 661 35.74 2.98 4.86
N ALA A 662 37.06 2.96 4.76
CA ALA A 662 37.84 1.80 4.34
C ALA A 662 38.88 1.46 5.41
N GLU A 663 39.01 0.17 5.66
CA GLU A 663 40.09 -0.44 6.44
C GLU A 663 40.82 -1.39 5.51
N TYR A 664 42.12 -1.18 5.28
CA TYR A 664 42.88 -1.91 4.27
C TYR A 664 44.34 -2.12 4.67
N ILE A 665 45.00 -3.07 4.01
CA ILE A 665 46.42 -3.41 4.19
C ILE A 665 47.17 -3.14 2.87
N LYS A 666 48.38 -2.60 2.96
CA LYS A 666 49.29 -2.44 1.81
C LYS A 666 50.01 -3.76 1.51
N LYS A 667 49.97 -4.20 0.25
CA LYS A 667 50.73 -5.38 -0.19
C LYS A 667 52.21 -5.03 -0.38
N PRO A 668 53.15 -5.93 -0.02
CA PRO A 668 54.59 -5.71 -0.25
C PRO A 668 54.97 -5.52 -1.72
N GLU A 669 54.20 -6.13 -2.64
CA GLU A 669 54.45 -6.14 -4.08
C GLU A 669 53.73 -4.99 -4.83
N GLY A 670 53.07 -4.08 -4.10
CA GLY A 670 52.15 -3.08 -4.65
C GLY A 670 50.69 -3.55 -4.61
N GLY A 671 49.76 -2.60 -4.50
CA GLY A 671 48.33 -2.88 -4.32
C GLY A 671 47.88 -2.96 -2.86
N PHE A 672 46.61 -3.28 -2.67
CA PHE A 672 45.90 -3.19 -1.40
C PHE A 672 44.97 -4.38 -1.18
N VAL A 673 44.70 -4.72 0.07
CA VAL A 673 43.67 -5.69 0.47
C VAL A 673 42.66 -4.96 1.35
N LEU A 674 41.39 -4.94 0.96
CA LEU A 674 40.32 -4.38 1.77
C LEU A 674 39.94 -5.37 2.87
N VAL A 675 40.12 -4.95 4.12
CA VAL A 675 39.74 -5.72 5.32
C VAL A 675 38.29 -5.45 5.67
N ASN A 676 37.85 -4.19 5.57
CA ASN A 676 36.47 -3.81 5.87
C ASN A 676 36.06 -2.51 5.15
N GLY A 677 34.77 -2.38 4.90
CA GLY A 677 34.16 -1.21 4.25
C GLY A 677 32.76 -0.94 4.80
N TYR A 678 32.47 0.32 5.09
CA TYR A 678 31.12 0.75 5.51
C TYR A 678 30.87 2.22 5.18
N ALA A 679 29.60 2.64 5.24
CA ALA A 679 29.22 4.02 4.97
C ALA A 679 28.16 4.50 5.96
N HIS A 680 28.15 5.81 6.24
CA HIS A 680 27.15 6.46 7.09
C HIS A 680 26.82 7.88 6.63
N ARG A 681 25.74 8.44 7.18
CA ARG A 681 25.20 9.76 6.82
C ARG A 681 25.79 10.93 7.62
N MET A 682 26.64 10.64 8.61
CA MET A 682 27.24 11.68 9.46
C MET A 682 28.33 12.42 8.70
N ASN A 683 28.29 13.75 8.77
CA ASN A 683 29.42 14.60 8.41
C ASN A 683 30.40 14.60 9.59
N LEU A 684 31.68 14.45 9.31
CA LEU A 684 32.74 14.57 10.31
C LEU A 684 33.26 16.01 10.22
N GLU A 685 33.07 16.79 11.29
CA GLU A 685 33.55 18.18 11.37
C GLU A 685 35.00 18.19 11.88
N GLY A 686 35.86 19.00 11.25
CA GLY A 686 37.25 19.20 11.67
C GLY A 686 38.34 18.52 10.83
N GLU A 687 38.13 18.35 9.52
CA GLU A 687 39.18 17.91 8.58
C GLU A 687 40.36 18.87 8.41
#